data_AF-A0A0A1TZB3-F1
#
_entry.id   AF-A0A0A1TZB3-F1
#
_cell.length_a   1.000
_cell.length_b   1.000
_cell.length_c   1.000
_cell.angle_alpha   90.00
_cell.angle_beta   90.00
_cell.angle_gamma   90.00
#
_symmetry.space_group_name_H-M   'P 1'
#
loop_
_entity.id
_entity.type
_entity.pdbx_description
1 polymer ?
#
loop_
_entity_poly.entity_id
_entity_poly.type
_entity_poly.pdbx_seq_one_letter_code
_entity_poly.pdbx_strand_id
1 'polypeptide(L)'
;MHKGTIAPHWAQFIRGEVVESKGEVNNTKRYMVEDEETKKHFTLILDDCWHQTDLRVGEIIHIIFLEERFTYILPDTISLTNTSPLLLIEYPDVMINTTGVVNSMFCNRKTIISGYVYSDESIEAAEIGTVIHESVQHVIITDMKEFNRQIFRELVEEITDERLTKVYCLGLTREQFIVRAMEFYNSVNDWFTCWRKHCVETQKRELPVKELVAAEAQLQSYIFGFKGSIDILLKNDEGEVLVEMKTGKAKPENEAQVTFYFLLLSGFLEKQYHQFSGLLNYVHKDENRFEQVQPTLPNLGNIARLRNELAVYMVDSRIPNEMQISKTEVACRYCAFTKHCALVCLNDGIDFGRDEISHLSDRERQFYMKYLKIMRSEIRRVDEENVKRWTTPDDAPALSRKAKLTKRELTKKRPDYYIYTFEGDITYYEGLTCVSSEDGKINIVKGYMMPPEEKDWKVEKEVVVIDDDSEAATQDTIEIVGKSEKVLGTVLKRVRIRTPQRMFYDKDVGYRLDRFIGNNSLMSTMNMIGKLMEDSDEMKRIRDLIINNVSCPVVQFAESLISQKTTIMTNIDEDEFGWVFDQINIDQHEPVIKTYDQMNEFLVGTLAGSHNITPILGLTPEMAITAIVGFCRGTTKRVFVTASSSDLLNRIKEKLPPERTMLYSDMDALLKENKVIEDVIENHPYVLAPCSSATRKFIQSLQFDVAIIADAINFNVIQALAVFYLTETVWLFEGAKTTQLDEGEALDKQSVYTVFSGKSKYSLSAILDKEVAESLKAQTLDIEDLGFNSTELNDLCN
;
A
#
# COMPACT_ATOMS: atom_id res chain seq x y z
N MET A 1 -32.81 -14.98 16.90
CA MET A 1 -32.75 -16.34 17.47
C MET A 1 -32.15 -17.29 16.43
N HIS A 2 -30.83 -17.50 16.47
CA HIS A 2 -30.15 -18.60 15.80
C HIS A 2 -29.32 -19.32 16.85
N LYS A 3 -29.96 -20.28 17.53
CA LYS A 3 -29.29 -21.32 18.30
C LYS A 3 -28.91 -22.43 17.33
N GLY A 4 -27.77 -22.28 16.67
CA GLY A 4 -27.00 -23.41 16.17
C GLY A 4 -25.96 -23.72 17.22
N THR A 5 -26.11 -24.83 17.92
CA THR A 5 -25.14 -25.37 18.88
C THR A 5 -23.81 -25.61 18.17
N ILE A 6 -22.93 -24.61 18.24
CA ILE A 6 -21.49 -24.79 18.07
C ILE A 6 -21.02 -25.54 19.32
N ALA A 7 -20.40 -26.71 19.14
CA ALA A 7 -19.77 -27.45 20.23
C ALA A 7 -18.80 -26.53 20.99
N PRO A 8 -18.59 -26.69 22.31
CA PRO A 8 -17.81 -25.73 23.10
C PRO A 8 -16.36 -25.77 22.66
N HIS A 9 -16.04 -24.90 21.71
CA HIS A 9 -14.70 -24.66 21.21
C HIS A 9 -13.90 -24.06 22.38
N TRP A 10 -12.86 -24.76 22.82
CA TRP A 10 -11.63 -24.21 23.39
C TRP A 10 -11.69 -22.68 23.71
N ALA A 11 -12.03 -22.25 24.93
CA ALA A 11 -11.92 -20.82 25.26
C ALA A 11 -10.45 -20.47 25.59
N GLN A 12 -9.54 -20.46 24.61
CA GLN A 12 -8.13 -20.05 24.82
C GLN A 12 -8.03 -18.55 25.16
N PHE A 13 -9.10 -17.76 25.13
CA PHE A 13 -9.04 -16.39 25.60
C PHE A 13 -10.37 -15.86 26.14
N ILE A 14 -10.30 -14.78 26.90
CA ILE A 14 -11.43 -13.96 27.35
C ILE A 14 -11.30 -12.59 26.67
N ARG A 15 -12.34 -12.13 25.98
CA ARG A 15 -12.47 -10.72 25.55
C ARG A 15 -13.23 -9.95 26.62
N GLY A 16 -12.66 -8.88 27.14
CA GLY A 16 -13.27 -8.10 28.21
C GLY A 16 -12.99 -6.62 28.10
N GLU A 17 -13.86 -5.83 28.73
CA GLU A 17 -13.73 -4.38 28.86
C GLU A 17 -13.28 -4.02 30.28
N VAL A 18 -12.29 -3.15 30.39
CA VAL A 18 -11.82 -2.64 31.68
C VAL A 18 -12.84 -1.62 32.19
N VAL A 19 -13.53 -1.94 33.29
CA VAL A 19 -14.62 -1.09 33.82
C VAL A 19 -14.18 -0.21 34.99
N GLU A 20 -13.13 -0.60 35.71
CA GLU A 20 -12.64 0.15 36.88
C GLU A 20 -11.14 -0.10 37.11
N SER A 21 -10.38 0.95 37.43
CA SER A 21 -9.05 0.82 38.02
C SER A 21 -9.17 0.79 39.54
N LYS A 22 -8.76 -0.32 40.16
CA LYS A 22 -8.77 -0.51 41.63
C LYS A 22 -7.48 -0.01 42.30
N GLY A 23 -6.63 0.69 41.55
CA GLY A 23 -5.37 1.25 42.02
C GLY A 23 -4.24 0.23 42.16
N GLU A 24 -3.16 0.67 42.78
CA GLU A 24 -1.93 -0.10 42.98
C GLU A 24 -1.78 -0.50 44.45
N VAL A 25 -1.49 -1.78 44.69
CA VAL A 25 -1.24 -2.32 46.03
C VAL A 25 -0.07 -3.30 45.98
N ASN A 26 0.94 -3.13 46.84
CA ASN A 26 2.11 -4.01 46.93
C ASN A 26 2.82 -4.23 45.57
N ASN A 27 3.04 -3.17 44.79
CA ASN A 27 3.66 -3.26 43.45
C ASN A 27 2.85 -4.14 42.47
N THR A 28 1.54 -4.28 42.68
CA THR A 28 0.61 -4.92 41.74
C THR A 28 -0.47 -3.93 41.35
N LYS A 29 -0.80 -3.85 40.06
CA LYS A 29 -1.92 -3.04 39.57
C LYS A 29 -3.17 -3.92 39.47
N ARG A 30 -4.31 -3.37 39.84
CA ARG A 30 -5.57 -4.11 39.90
C ARG A 30 -6.65 -3.42 39.08
N TYR A 31 -7.33 -4.20 38.26
CA TYR A 31 -8.41 -3.72 37.40
C TYR A 31 -9.64 -4.61 37.57
N MET A 32 -10.83 -4.03 37.46
CA MET A 32 -12.05 -4.78 37.26
C MET A 32 -12.31 -4.88 35.76
N VAL A 33 -12.59 -6.10 35.29
CA VAL A 33 -12.85 -6.37 33.87
C VAL A 33 -14.20 -7.06 33.77
N GLU A 34 -15.04 -6.60 32.85
CA GLU A 34 -16.28 -7.26 32.45
C GLU A 34 -16.00 -8.15 31.23
N ASP A 35 -16.23 -9.46 31.36
CA ASP A 35 -16.21 -10.40 30.25
C ASP A 35 -17.40 -10.12 29.32
N GLU A 36 -17.13 -9.91 28.04
CA GLU A 36 -18.18 -9.55 27.08
C GLU A 36 -19.19 -10.67 26.82
N GLU A 37 -18.76 -11.92 26.87
CA GLU A 37 -19.63 -13.07 26.59
C GLU A 37 -20.56 -13.33 27.78
N THR A 38 -19.98 -13.43 28.99
CA THR A 38 -20.74 -13.81 30.18
C THR A 38 -21.33 -12.63 30.95
N LYS A 39 -20.89 -11.39 30.65
CA LYS A 39 -21.21 -10.16 31.40
C LYS A 39 -20.82 -10.23 32.88
N LYS A 40 -19.93 -11.14 33.25
CA LYS A 40 -19.42 -11.29 34.62
C LYS A 40 -18.18 -10.46 34.81
N HIS A 41 -18.03 -9.98 36.03
CA HIS A 41 -16.87 -9.21 36.45
C HIS A 41 -15.83 -10.11 37.10
N PHE A 42 -14.56 -9.85 36.83
CA PHE A 42 -13.44 -10.45 37.54
C PHE A 42 -12.37 -9.39 37.83
N THR A 43 -11.50 -9.67 38.80
CA THR A 43 -10.37 -8.80 39.12
C THR A 43 -9.12 -9.28 38.38
N LEU A 44 -8.57 -8.43 37.51
CA LEU A 44 -7.29 -8.63 36.86
C LEU A 44 -6.17 -8.02 37.71
N ILE A 45 -5.14 -8.81 38.02
CA ILE A 45 -3.96 -8.37 38.77
C ILE A 45 -2.75 -8.46 37.83
N LEU A 46 -2.08 -7.32 37.63
CA LEU A 46 -0.84 -7.23 36.86
C LEU A 46 0.34 -7.08 37.82
N ASP A 47 1.29 -8.02 37.72
CA ASP A 47 2.47 -8.11 38.57
C ASP A 47 3.73 -8.34 37.72
N ASP A 48 4.90 -8.19 38.34
CA ASP A 48 6.22 -8.36 37.74
C ASP A 48 6.37 -7.58 36.41
N CYS A 49 6.63 -8.27 35.27
CA CYS A 49 6.86 -7.61 33.99
C CYS A 49 5.60 -7.00 33.37
N TRP A 50 4.41 -7.35 33.88
CA TRP A 50 3.12 -6.79 33.47
C TRP A 50 2.71 -5.60 34.33
N HIS A 51 3.36 -5.36 35.47
CA HIS A 51 3.08 -4.22 36.33
C HIS A 51 3.20 -2.87 35.59
N GLN A 52 4.10 -2.79 34.60
CA GLN A 52 4.32 -1.58 33.80
C GLN A 52 3.17 -1.25 32.84
N THR A 53 2.24 -2.18 32.61
CA THR A 53 1.06 -1.96 31.78
C THR A 53 0.05 -1.05 32.50
N ASP A 54 -0.43 -0.03 31.79
CA ASP A 54 -1.43 0.93 32.25
C ASP A 54 -2.71 0.79 31.41
N LEU A 55 -3.72 0.11 31.98
CA LEU A 55 -5.00 -0.09 31.32
C LEU A 55 -5.95 1.08 31.59
N ARG A 56 -6.72 1.49 30.59
CA ARG A 56 -7.70 2.57 30.70
C ARG A 56 -9.11 2.01 30.88
N VAL A 57 -9.97 2.72 31.62
CA VAL A 57 -11.40 2.38 31.68
C VAL A 57 -12.02 2.55 30.28
N GLY A 58 -12.82 1.58 29.86
CA GLY A 58 -13.38 1.47 28.51
C GLY A 58 -12.48 0.75 27.50
N GLU A 59 -11.28 0.32 27.91
CA GLU A 59 -10.37 -0.41 27.05
C GLU A 59 -10.78 -1.87 26.88
N ILE A 60 -10.73 -2.36 25.63
CA ILE A 60 -10.91 -3.77 25.32
C ILE A 60 -9.56 -4.50 25.41
N ILE A 61 -9.56 -5.61 26.14
CA ILE A 61 -8.42 -6.50 26.30
C ILE A 61 -8.78 -7.95 25.96
N HIS A 62 -7.78 -8.73 25.54
CA HIS A 62 -7.84 -10.19 25.59
C HIS A 62 -6.91 -10.74 26.68
N ILE A 63 -7.42 -11.71 27.45
CA ILE A 63 -6.60 -12.56 28.33
C ILE A 63 -6.51 -13.93 27.69
N ILE A 64 -5.31 -14.33 27.27
CA ILE A 64 -5.06 -15.57 26.53
C ILE A 64 -4.46 -16.62 27.45
N PHE A 65 -4.97 -17.85 27.36
CA PHE A 65 -4.48 -19.04 28.06
C PHE A 65 -3.60 -19.84 27.10
N LEU A 66 -2.29 -19.89 27.40
CA LEU A 66 -1.29 -20.61 26.58
C LEU A 66 -1.23 -22.12 26.86
N GLU A 67 -1.98 -22.58 27.85
CA GLU A 67 -2.12 -23.98 28.24
C GLU A 67 -3.60 -24.31 28.43
N GLU A 68 -3.97 -25.59 28.28
CA GLU A 68 -5.37 -26.01 28.39
C GLU A 68 -5.97 -25.67 29.75
N ARG A 69 -7.16 -25.06 29.72
CA ARG A 69 -7.94 -24.77 30.93
C ARG A 69 -8.81 -25.97 31.26
N PHE A 70 -8.65 -26.55 32.45
CA PHE A 70 -9.47 -27.68 32.90
C PHE A 70 -10.88 -27.27 33.40
N THR A 71 -11.21 -25.97 33.44
CA THR A 71 -12.49 -25.48 33.96
C THR A 71 -13.08 -24.34 33.13
N TYR A 72 -14.37 -24.44 32.78
CA TYR A 72 -15.14 -23.41 32.06
C TYR A 72 -15.64 -22.25 32.94
N ILE A 73 -15.27 -22.23 34.23
CA ILE A 73 -15.73 -21.21 35.17
C ILE A 73 -14.73 -20.04 35.14
N LEU A 74 -15.23 -18.84 34.84
CA LEU A 74 -14.47 -17.61 34.99
C LEU A 74 -14.11 -17.42 36.47
N PRO A 75 -12.82 -17.36 36.84
CA PRO A 75 -12.40 -17.14 38.22
C PRO A 75 -12.65 -15.68 38.60
N ASP A 76 -12.97 -15.45 39.88
CA ASP A 76 -13.20 -14.09 40.42
C ASP A 76 -11.93 -13.21 40.35
N THR A 77 -10.75 -13.83 40.24
CA THR A 77 -9.46 -13.15 40.14
C THR A 77 -8.52 -13.88 39.19
N ILE A 78 -7.85 -13.12 38.33
CA ILE A 78 -6.82 -13.59 37.40
C ILE A 78 -5.54 -12.78 37.67
N SER A 79 -4.42 -13.45 37.89
CA SER A 79 -3.12 -12.82 38.13
C SER A 79 -2.15 -13.13 36.99
N LEU A 80 -1.57 -12.08 36.40
CA LEU A 80 -0.56 -12.20 35.35
C LEU A 80 0.82 -11.88 35.91
N THR A 81 1.75 -12.79 35.67
CA THR A 81 3.17 -12.67 36.04
C THR A 81 4.05 -13.05 34.84
N ASN A 82 5.37 -12.94 34.96
CA ASN A 82 6.29 -13.41 33.90
C ASN A 82 6.30 -14.93 33.67
N THR A 83 5.72 -15.70 34.59
CA THR A 83 5.75 -17.17 34.64
C THR A 83 4.37 -17.78 34.52
N SER A 84 3.30 -16.97 34.62
CA SER A 84 1.95 -17.44 34.34
C SER A 84 1.81 -17.87 32.88
N PRO A 85 1.10 -18.97 32.57
CA PRO A 85 0.79 -19.38 31.20
C PRO A 85 -0.35 -18.52 30.61
N LEU A 86 -0.29 -17.21 30.85
CA LEU A 86 -1.28 -16.21 30.48
C LEU A 86 -0.61 -15.06 29.73
N LEU A 87 -1.30 -14.51 28.74
CA LEU A 87 -0.90 -13.28 28.05
C LEU A 87 -2.03 -12.25 28.13
N LEU A 88 -1.64 -10.97 28.21
CA LEU A 88 -2.54 -9.83 28.06
C LEU A 88 -2.29 -9.18 26.70
N ILE A 89 -3.36 -8.94 25.94
CA ILE A 89 -3.35 -8.24 24.66
C ILE A 89 -4.26 -7.02 24.78
N GLU A 90 -3.68 -5.82 24.64
CA GLU A 90 -4.38 -4.52 24.75
C GLU A 90 -4.89 -4.06 23.38
N TYR A 91 -6.15 -3.66 23.21
CA TYR A 91 -6.70 -3.31 21.89
C TYR A 91 -6.50 -4.43 20.85
N PRO A 92 -7.05 -5.64 21.06
CA PRO A 92 -6.82 -6.82 20.21
C PRO A 92 -7.25 -6.62 18.75
N ASP A 93 -8.16 -5.68 18.49
CA ASP A 93 -8.63 -5.36 17.13
C ASP A 93 -7.59 -4.60 16.30
N VAL A 94 -6.55 -4.04 16.93
CA VAL A 94 -5.43 -3.39 16.25
C VAL A 94 -4.43 -4.45 15.79
N MET A 95 -4.38 -4.65 14.48
CA MET A 95 -3.53 -5.65 13.83
C MET A 95 -2.12 -5.12 13.59
N ILE A 96 -1.14 -5.62 14.35
CA ILE A 96 0.26 -5.20 14.29
C ILE A 96 1.09 -6.24 13.54
N ASN A 97 1.96 -5.77 12.64
CA ASN A 97 2.77 -6.66 11.82
C ASN A 97 4.02 -7.18 12.57
N THR A 98 4.49 -8.36 12.16
CA THR A 98 5.67 -9.00 12.76
C THR A 98 6.90 -8.10 12.74
N THR A 99 7.20 -7.50 11.59
CA THR A 99 8.35 -6.60 11.43
C THR A 99 8.24 -5.37 12.32
N GLY A 100 7.04 -4.86 12.58
CA GLY A 100 6.80 -3.74 13.48
C GLY A 100 7.16 -4.10 14.93
N VAL A 101 6.65 -5.22 15.44
CA VAL A 101 6.95 -5.70 16.81
C VAL A 101 8.45 -5.99 16.97
N VAL A 102 9.07 -6.65 15.99
CA VAL A 102 10.51 -6.96 16.07
C VAL A 102 11.36 -5.70 15.99
N ASN A 103 11.01 -4.73 15.14
CA ASN A 103 11.73 -3.45 15.06
C ASN A 103 11.54 -2.58 16.31
N SER A 104 10.44 -2.75 17.03
CA SER A 104 10.12 -1.97 18.23
C SER A 104 11.07 -2.26 19.39
N MET A 105 11.71 -3.44 19.39
CA MET A 105 12.82 -3.79 20.31
C MET A 105 13.95 -2.75 20.32
N PHE A 106 14.14 -2.04 19.21
CA PHE A 106 15.14 -0.97 19.10
C PHE A 106 14.54 0.42 19.20
N CYS A 107 13.40 0.64 18.54
CA CYS A 107 12.81 1.98 18.45
C CYS A 107 11.31 1.92 18.10
N ASN A 108 10.46 2.09 19.11
CA ASN A 108 9.01 2.26 18.95
C ASN A 108 8.68 3.41 17.98
N ARG A 109 9.42 4.53 18.06
CA ARG A 109 9.21 5.71 17.18
C ARG A 109 9.41 5.37 15.71
N LYS A 110 10.49 4.67 15.36
CA LYS A 110 10.75 4.21 13.99
C LYS A 110 9.60 3.34 13.49
N THR A 111 9.15 2.39 14.31
CA THR A 111 8.05 1.50 13.96
C THR A 111 6.76 2.28 13.68
N ILE A 112 6.36 3.22 14.55
CA ILE A 112 5.16 4.02 14.35
C ILE A 112 5.28 4.94 13.11
N ILE A 113 6.41 5.62 12.92
CA ILE A 113 6.65 6.45 11.72
C ILE A 113 6.59 5.61 10.44
N SER A 114 7.15 4.38 10.48
CA SER A 114 7.14 3.48 9.33
C SER A 114 5.73 3.02 8.90
N GLY A 115 4.72 3.20 9.75
CA GLY A 115 3.32 2.98 9.42
C GLY A 115 2.71 4.10 8.55
N TYR A 116 3.32 5.29 8.54
CA TYR A 116 2.83 6.46 7.81
C TYR A 116 3.71 6.84 6.62
N VAL A 117 4.99 6.44 6.67
CA VAL A 117 6.02 6.72 5.67
C VAL A 117 6.78 5.41 5.43
N TYR A 118 7.12 5.08 4.19
CA TYR A 118 7.94 3.91 3.91
C TYR A 118 9.30 4.31 3.33
N SER A 119 10.37 3.68 3.81
CA SER A 119 11.70 3.78 3.21
C SER A 119 11.77 2.87 2.01
N ASP A 120 11.55 3.40 0.82
CA ASP A 120 11.79 2.67 -0.41
C ASP A 120 13.29 2.66 -0.69
N GLU A 121 14.06 1.82 -0.01
CA GLU A 121 15.45 1.50 -0.36
C GLU A 121 15.48 0.01 -0.74
N SER A 122 15.48 -0.25 -2.05
CA SER A 122 15.72 -1.60 -2.56
C SER A 122 17.24 -1.72 -2.64
N ILE A 123 17.79 -2.59 -1.81
CA ILE A 123 19.21 -2.91 -1.83
C ILE A 123 19.39 -4.25 -2.52
N GLU A 124 20.52 -4.41 -3.19
CA GLU A 124 20.84 -5.62 -3.94
C GLU A 124 20.64 -6.90 -3.13
N ALA A 125 21.09 -6.89 -1.86
CA ALA A 125 20.95 -8.04 -0.96
C ALA A 125 19.49 -8.47 -0.76
N ALA A 126 18.54 -7.53 -0.73
CA ALA A 126 17.12 -7.82 -0.53
C ALA A 126 16.50 -8.45 -1.79
N GLU A 127 16.86 -7.96 -2.98
CA GLU A 127 16.36 -8.55 -4.24
C GLU A 127 16.99 -9.92 -4.51
N ILE A 128 18.30 -10.10 -4.26
CA ILE A 128 18.93 -11.43 -4.27
C ILE A 128 18.21 -12.35 -3.29
N GLY A 129 17.99 -11.88 -2.05
CA GLY A 129 17.32 -12.68 -1.04
C GLY A 129 15.92 -13.13 -1.48
N THR A 130 15.19 -12.26 -2.17
CA THR A 130 13.88 -12.61 -2.73
C THR A 130 13.98 -13.70 -3.81
N VAL A 131 14.95 -13.60 -4.72
CA VAL A 131 15.19 -14.65 -5.74
C VAL A 131 15.49 -15.99 -5.08
N ILE A 132 16.29 -15.99 -4.00
CA ILE A 132 16.64 -17.24 -3.30
C ILE A 132 15.43 -17.82 -2.56
N HIS A 133 14.63 -16.99 -1.90
CA HIS A 133 13.40 -17.43 -1.24
C HIS A 133 12.43 -18.06 -2.24
N GLU A 134 12.15 -17.37 -3.36
CA GLU A 134 11.29 -17.89 -4.42
C GLU A 134 11.84 -19.16 -5.06
N SER A 135 13.17 -19.29 -5.17
CA SER A 135 13.81 -20.50 -5.68
C SER A 135 13.56 -21.70 -4.78
N VAL A 136 13.75 -21.55 -3.46
CA VAL A 136 13.48 -22.60 -2.47
C VAL A 136 12.00 -22.95 -2.44
N GLN A 137 11.13 -21.94 -2.43
CA GLN A 137 9.68 -22.12 -2.46
C GLN A 137 9.26 -22.92 -3.69
N HIS A 138 9.79 -22.58 -4.88
CA HIS A 138 9.46 -23.29 -6.11
C HIS A 138 9.86 -24.76 -6.07
N VAL A 139 11.06 -25.07 -5.55
CA VAL A 139 11.53 -26.45 -5.38
C VAL A 139 10.55 -27.27 -4.54
N ILE A 140 10.03 -26.69 -3.46
CA ILE A 140 9.11 -27.36 -2.52
C ILE A 140 7.68 -27.43 -3.10
N ILE A 141 7.17 -26.33 -3.67
CA ILE A 141 5.81 -26.24 -4.23
C ILE A 141 5.61 -27.24 -5.38
N THR A 142 6.61 -27.39 -6.24
CA THR A 142 6.53 -28.28 -7.42
C THR A 142 6.95 -29.72 -7.14
N ASP A 143 7.39 -30.03 -5.91
CA ASP A 143 7.96 -31.33 -5.53
C ASP A 143 8.95 -31.87 -6.58
N MET A 144 9.94 -31.03 -6.91
CA MET A 144 10.91 -31.35 -7.96
C MET A 144 11.57 -32.71 -7.71
N LYS A 145 11.76 -33.50 -8.77
CA LYS A 145 12.43 -34.80 -8.71
C LYS A 145 13.94 -34.69 -8.86
N GLU A 146 14.40 -33.67 -9.58
CA GLU A 146 15.81 -33.41 -9.86
C GLU A 146 16.08 -31.92 -9.71
N PHE A 147 17.28 -31.59 -9.21
CA PHE A 147 17.76 -30.22 -9.09
C PHE A 147 19.27 -30.22 -9.34
N ASN A 148 19.74 -29.29 -10.16
CA ASN A 148 21.15 -29.12 -10.50
C ASN A 148 21.44 -27.67 -10.89
N ARG A 149 22.71 -27.31 -11.12
CA ARG A 149 23.10 -25.92 -11.44
C ARG A 149 22.40 -25.35 -12.68
N GLN A 150 22.11 -26.18 -13.69
CA GLN A 150 21.44 -25.72 -14.90
C GLN A 150 19.98 -25.38 -14.62
N ILE A 151 19.27 -26.26 -13.91
CA ILE A 151 17.89 -26.02 -13.46
C ILE A 151 17.81 -24.76 -12.59
N PHE A 152 18.76 -24.59 -11.66
CA PHE A 152 18.81 -23.38 -10.83
C PHE A 152 19.06 -22.11 -11.64
N ARG A 153 19.92 -22.18 -12.67
CA ARG A 153 20.16 -21.03 -13.56
C ARG A 153 18.90 -20.63 -14.30
N GLU A 154 18.17 -21.60 -14.87
CA GLU A 154 16.89 -21.35 -15.56
C GLU A 154 15.87 -20.71 -14.61
N LEU A 155 15.83 -21.17 -13.36
CA LEU A 155 15.00 -20.62 -12.29
C LEU A 155 15.32 -19.16 -11.98
N VAL A 156 16.61 -18.88 -11.76
CA VAL A 156 17.11 -17.53 -11.46
C VAL A 156 16.85 -16.61 -12.63
N GLU A 157 17.06 -17.07 -13.87
CA GLU A 157 16.78 -16.31 -15.08
C GLU A 157 15.30 -15.95 -15.19
N GLU A 158 14.38 -16.89 -14.96
CA GLU A 158 12.94 -16.64 -15.02
C GLU A 158 12.50 -15.62 -13.95
N ILE A 159 12.93 -15.79 -12.69
CA ILE A 159 12.61 -14.86 -11.60
C ILE A 159 13.23 -13.47 -11.84
N THR A 160 14.47 -13.43 -12.38
CA THR A 160 15.16 -12.17 -12.70
C THR A 160 14.44 -11.43 -13.82
N ASP A 161 13.96 -12.14 -14.84
CA ASP A 161 13.26 -11.55 -15.99
C ASP A 161 11.99 -10.79 -15.55
N GLU A 162 11.32 -11.25 -14.49
CA GLU A 162 10.15 -10.58 -13.90
C GLU A 162 10.50 -9.35 -13.05
N ARG A 163 11.78 -9.23 -12.70
CA ARG A 163 12.31 -8.21 -11.79
C ARG A 163 13.27 -7.26 -12.49
N LEU A 164 13.36 -7.29 -13.81
CA LEU A 164 14.34 -6.50 -14.59
C LEU A 164 14.30 -5.01 -14.25
N THR A 165 13.11 -4.43 -14.06
CA THR A 165 12.98 -3.02 -13.67
C THR A 165 13.61 -2.72 -12.32
N LYS A 166 13.52 -3.63 -11.35
CA LYS A 166 14.17 -3.51 -10.04
C LYS A 166 15.67 -3.74 -10.14
N VAL A 167 16.10 -4.74 -10.91
CA VAL A 167 17.53 -5.02 -11.17
C VAL A 167 18.22 -3.81 -11.79
N TYR A 168 17.56 -3.15 -12.75
CA TYR A 168 18.02 -1.91 -13.35
C TYR A 168 18.15 -0.78 -12.32
N CYS A 169 17.16 -0.62 -11.42
CA CYS A 169 17.22 0.38 -10.35
C CYS A 169 18.41 0.17 -9.39
N LEU A 170 18.97 -1.04 -9.32
CA LEU A 170 20.18 -1.34 -8.54
C LEU A 170 21.47 -0.98 -9.27
N GLY A 171 21.40 -0.51 -10.53
CA GLY A 171 22.56 -0.23 -11.37
C GLY A 171 23.28 -1.49 -11.85
N LEU A 172 22.57 -2.62 -11.94
CA LEU A 172 23.13 -3.91 -12.35
C LEU A 172 22.56 -4.34 -13.70
N THR A 173 23.40 -5.00 -14.51
CA THR A 173 22.90 -5.71 -15.69
C THR A 173 22.23 -7.01 -15.30
N ARG A 174 21.35 -7.52 -16.17
CA ARG A 174 20.71 -8.82 -16.02
C ARG A 174 21.71 -9.94 -15.69
N GLU A 175 22.79 -10.05 -16.48
CA GLU A 175 23.79 -11.11 -16.29
C GLU A 175 24.57 -10.93 -14.98
N GLN A 176 24.92 -9.69 -14.61
CA GLN A 176 25.60 -9.43 -13.33
C GLN A 176 24.75 -9.90 -12.15
N PHE A 177 23.44 -9.63 -12.19
CA PHE A 177 22.52 -10.05 -11.14
C PHE A 177 22.37 -11.58 -11.09
N ILE A 178 22.22 -12.24 -12.25
CA ILE A 178 22.15 -13.71 -12.34
C ILE A 178 23.41 -14.35 -11.77
N VAL A 179 24.60 -13.88 -12.14
CA VAL A 179 25.88 -14.41 -11.64
C VAL A 179 25.94 -14.35 -10.11
N ARG A 180 25.48 -13.25 -9.51
CA ARG A 180 25.46 -13.08 -8.05
C ARG A 180 24.43 -13.96 -7.36
N ALA A 181 23.24 -14.12 -7.93
CA ALA A 181 22.24 -15.05 -7.41
C ALA A 181 22.70 -16.52 -7.52
N MET A 182 23.43 -16.86 -8.59
CA MET A 182 23.98 -18.21 -8.82
C MET A 182 25.01 -18.65 -7.77
N GLU A 183 25.59 -17.72 -7.01
CA GLU A 183 26.49 -18.03 -5.89
C GLU A 183 25.78 -18.78 -4.76
N PHE A 184 24.44 -18.71 -4.68
CA PHE A 184 23.63 -19.38 -3.67
C PHE A 184 23.13 -20.77 -4.08
N TYR A 185 23.65 -21.33 -5.17
CA TYR A 185 23.24 -22.64 -5.67
C TYR A 185 23.30 -23.73 -4.59
N ASN A 186 24.40 -23.79 -3.83
CA ASN A 186 24.58 -24.84 -2.81
C ASN A 186 23.46 -24.78 -1.77
N SER A 187 23.12 -23.58 -1.30
CA SER A 187 22.06 -23.37 -0.31
C SER A 187 20.67 -23.74 -0.80
N VAL A 188 20.34 -23.50 -2.07
CA VAL A 188 19.07 -23.97 -2.64
C VAL A 188 19.10 -25.50 -2.83
N ASN A 189 20.24 -26.05 -3.23
CA ASN A 189 20.44 -27.50 -3.37
C ASN A 189 20.38 -28.24 -2.02
N ASP A 190 20.83 -27.62 -0.93
CA ASP A 190 20.72 -28.15 0.42
C ASP A 190 19.25 -28.29 0.83
N TRP A 191 18.43 -27.28 0.55
CA TRP A 191 16.98 -27.34 0.74
C TRP A 191 16.32 -28.42 -0.10
N PHE A 192 16.67 -28.52 -1.39
CA PHE A 192 16.21 -29.61 -2.25
C PHE A 192 16.53 -30.97 -1.64
N THR A 193 17.77 -31.15 -1.17
CA THR A 193 18.23 -32.40 -0.57
C THR A 193 17.45 -32.73 0.71
N CYS A 194 17.25 -31.75 1.60
CA CYS A 194 16.45 -31.91 2.81
C CYS A 194 14.99 -32.27 2.49
N TRP A 195 14.39 -31.60 1.51
CA TRP A 195 13.04 -31.87 1.04
C TRP A 195 12.90 -33.30 0.49
N ARG A 196 13.85 -33.76 -0.35
CA ARG A 196 13.86 -35.15 -0.87
C ARG A 196 14.01 -36.20 0.23
N LYS A 197 14.81 -35.89 1.26
CA LYS A 197 15.00 -36.74 2.45
C LYS A 197 13.81 -36.69 3.42
N HIS A 198 12.89 -35.74 3.25
CA HIS A 198 11.81 -35.42 4.21
C HIS A 198 12.33 -35.10 5.63
N CYS A 199 13.52 -34.53 5.72
CA CYS A 199 14.19 -34.23 6.98
C CYS A 199 15.17 -33.07 6.83
N VAL A 200 15.19 -32.17 7.82
CA VAL A 200 16.18 -31.12 7.97
C VAL A 200 17.09 -31.46 9.15
N GLU A 201 18.39 -31.52 8.90
CA GLU A 201 19.39 -31.69 9.95
C GLU A 201 19.62 -30.34 10.63
N THR A 202 19.32 -30.24 11.93
CA THR A 202 19.60 -29.03 12.74
C THR A 202 20.70 -29.32 13.75
N GLN A 203 21.26 -28.29 14.37
CA GLN A 203 22.28 -28.45 15.42
C GLN A 203 21.83 -29.29 16.63
N LYS A 204 20.52 -29.36 16.90
CA LYS A 204 19.98 -30.04 18.08
C LYS A 204 19.48 -31.45 17.75
N ARG A 205 18.69 -31.57 16.68
CA ARG A 205 18.04 -32.81 16.25
C ARG A 205 17.69 -32.79 14.77
N GLU A 206 17.45 -33.96 14.21
CA GLU A 206 16.74 -34.10 12.95
C GLU A 206 15.29 -33.64 13.10
N LEU A 207 14.83 -32.82 12.15
CA LEU A 207 13.45 -32.31 12.11
C LEU A 207 12.76 -32.87 10.85
N PRO A 208 11.83 -33.83 11.00
CA PRO A 208 11.07 -34.34 9.88
C PRO A 208 10.23 -33.23 9.23
N VAL A 209 10.19 -33.20 7.89
CA VAL A 209 9.38 -32.28 7.09
C VAL A 209 8.75 -33.05 5.93
N LYS A 210 7.42 -33.26 5.95
CA LYS A 210 6.76 -34.21 5.05
C LYS A 210 5.89 -33.57 3.99
N GLU A 211 5.15 -32.54 4.36
CA GLU A 211 4.13 -31.93 3.51
C GLU A 211 4.24 -30.41 3.52
N LEU A 212 4.04 -29.78 2.36
CA LEU A 212 3.88 -28.34 2.24
C LEU A 212 2.42 -27.96 2.52
N VAL A 213 2.21 -27.21 3.60
CA VAL A 213 0.91 -26.64 3.97
C VAL A 213 0.67 -25.37 3.18
N ALA A 214 1.59 -24.40 3.29
CA ALA A 214 1.49 -23.08 2.65
C ALA A 214 2.88 -22.47 2.40
N ALA A 215 2.93 -21.49 1.48
CA ALA A 215 4.09 -20.66 1.19
C ALA A 215 3.61 -19.21 1.03
N GLU A 216 4.41 -18.24 1.51
CA GLU A 216 4.04 -16.81 1.59
C GLU A 216 2.67 -16.61 2.27
N ALA A 217 2.47 -17.30 3.38
CA ALA A 217 1.21 -17.35 4.10
C ALA A 217 0.98 -16.04 4.86
N GLN A 218 0.15 -15.16 4.30
CA GLN A 218 -0.28 -13.94 4.97
C GLN A 218 -1.41 -14.24 5.97
N LEU A 219 -1.06 -14.37 7.23
CA LEU A 219 -2.00 -14.71 8.31
C LEU A 219 -2.37 -13.48 9.14
N GLN A 220 -3.56 -13.55 9.72
CA GLN A 220 -4.05 -12.59 10.69
C GLN A 220 -4.73 -13.33 11.84
N SER A 221 -4.47 -12.88 13.06
CA SER A 221 -5.15 -13.39 14.26
C SER A 221 -5.74 -12.22 15.04
N TYR A 222 -7.07 -12.17 15.10
CA TYR A 222 -7.81 -11.21 15.92
C TYR A 222 -7.67 -11.52 17.43
N ILE A 223 -7.31 -12.75 17.78
CA ILE A 223 -7.07 -13.17 19.16
C ILE A 223 -5.86 -12.43 19.73
N PHE A 224 -4.79 -12.31 18.94
CA PHE A 224 -3.56 -11.66 19.39
C PHE A 224 -3.37 -10.25 18.82
N GLY A 225 -4.24 -9.79 17.92
CA GLY A 225 -4.03 -8.55 17.16
C GLY A 225 -2.75 -8.59 16.33
N PHE A 226 -2.46 -9.73 15.71
CA PHE A 226 -1.25 -9.97 14.92
C PHE A 226 -1.56 -10.14 13.44
N LYS A 227 -0.66 -9.64 12.59
CA LYS A 227 -0.60 -9.96 11.15
C LYS A 227 0.84 -10.27 10.74
N GLY A 228 1.04 -11.16 9.79
CA GLY A 228 2.39 -11.54 9.36
C GLY A 228 2.40 -12.39 8.10
N SER A 229 3.56 -12.52 7.47
CA SER A 229 3.77 -13.41 6.31
C SER A 229 4.78 -14.48 6.71
N ILE A 230 4.36 -15.74 6.77
CA ILE A 230 5.26 -16.87 7.03
C ILE A 230 5.81 -17.34 5.67
N ASP A 231 7.14 -17.37 5.54
CA ASP A 231 7.81 -17.75 4.29
C ASP A 231 7.34 -19.13 3.80
N ILE A 232 7.47 -20.17 4.66
CA ILE A 232 7.06 -21.54 4.36
C ILE A 232 6.46 -22.19 5.62
N LEU A 233 5.31 -22.84 5.45
CA LEU A 233 4.69 -23.67 6.47
C LEU A 233 4.67 -25.13 6.00
N LEU A 234 5.41 -25.97 6.70
CA LEU A 234 5.47 -27.41 6.46
C LEU A 234 4.69 -28.17 7.54
N LYS A 235 4.55 -29.48 7.37
CA LYS A 235 3.93 -30.37 8.33
C LYS A 235 4.73 -31.66 8.50
N ASN A 236 4.76 -32.15 9.73
CA ASN A 236 5.28 -33.46 10.08
C ASN A 236 4.25 -34.25 10.91
N ASP A 237 4.66 -35.37 11.52
CA ASP A 237 3.76 -36.21 12.32
C ASP A 237 3.36 -35.55 13.64
N GLU A 238 4.19 -34.64 14.18
CA GLU A 238 3.98 -33.97 15.46
C GLU A 238 3.15 -32.68 15.32
N GLY A 239 3.18 -32.02 14.15
CA GLY A 239 2.42 -30.80 13.89
C GLY A 239 2.98 -29.96 12.75
N GLU A 240 2.67 -28.67 12.79
CA GLU A 240 3.16 -27.68 11.83
C GLU A 240 4.62 -27.26 12.11
N VAL A 241 5.39 -27.09 11.03
CA VAL A 241 6.78 -26.63 11.07
C VAL A 241 6.87 -25.28 10.36
N LEU A 242 7.06 -24.23 11.15
CA LEU A 242 7.26 -22.84 10.72
C LEU A 242 8.68 -22.67 10.20
N VAL A 243 8.86 -22.25 8.97
CA VAL A 243 10.18 -21.96 8.40
C VAL A 243 10.26 -20.47 8.08
N GLU A 244 11.28 -19.81 8.63
CA GLU A 244 11.64 -18.43 8.31
C GLU A 244 13.06 -18.43 7.72
N MET A 245 13.23 -17.84 6.54
CA MET A 245 14.50 -17.77 5.84
C MET A 245 15.13 -16.39 6.02
N LYS A 246 16.46 -16.36 6.22
CA LYS A 246 17.24 -15.13 6.37
C LYS A 246 18.48 -15.16 5.50
N THR A 247 18.55 -14.23 4.57
CA THR A 247 19.72 -13.99 3.71
C THR A 247 20.62 -12.95 4.38
N GLY A 248 21.45 -13.40 5.32
CA GLY A 248 22.31 -12.51 6.10
C GLY A 248 22.79 -13.07 7.43
N LYS A 249 23.40 -12.21 8.26
CA LYS A 249 23.91 -12.60 9.57
C LYS A 249 22.77 -12.92 10.54
N ALA A 250 23.00 -13.88 11.42
CA ALA A 250 22.09 -14.18 12.52
C ALA A 250 22.01 -13.05 13.53
N LYS A 251 20.79 -12.75 13.96
CA LYS A 251 20.47 -11.71 14.93
C LYS A 251 19.33 -12.15 15.85
N PRO A 252 19.28 -11.67 17.10
CA PRO A 252 18.18 -11.97 18.04
C PRO A 252 16.79 -11.69 17.48
N GLU A 253 16.66 -10.65 16.65
CA GLU A 253 15.42 -10.30 15.92
C GLU A 253 14.81 -11.47 15.14
N ASN A 254 15.64 -12.36 14.60
CA ASN A 254 15.16 -13.47 13.78
C ASN A 254 14.42 -14.49 14.64
N GLU A 255 14.92 -14.76 15.86
CA GLU A 255 14.26 -15.64 16.82
C GLU A 255 12.96 -15.01 17.35
N ALA A 256 12.97 -13.69 17.58
CA ALA A 256 11.78 -12.94 17.96
C ALA A 256 10.68 -13.01 16.89
N GLN A 257 11.06 -12.93 15.61
CA GLN A 257 10.14 -13.06 14.48
C GLN A 257 9.49 -14.45 14.44
N VAL A 258 10.27 -15.52 14.62
CA VAL A 258 9.70 -16.87 14.68
C VAL A 258 8.81 -17.04 15.92
N THR A 259 9.22 -16.52 17.08
CA THR A 259 8.39 -16.51 18.30
C THR A 259 7.05 -15.82 18.08
N PHE A 260 7.03 -14.69 17.36
CA PHE A 260 5.81 -14.03 16.96
C PHE A 260 4.92 -14.94 16.09
N TYR A 261 5.51 -15.65 15.12
CA TYR A 261 4.76 -16.55 14.25
C TYR A 261 4.14 -17.74 14.99
N PHE A 262 4.73 -18.20 16.09
CA PHE A 262 4.07 -19.19 16.96
C PHE A 262 2.74 -18.66 17.50
N LEU A 263 2.70 -17.42 18.00
CA LEU A 263 1.47 -16.80 18.49
C LEU A 263 0.47 -16.52 17.37
N LEU A 264 0.94 -15.98 16.25
CA LEU A 264 0.10 -15.73 15.07
C LEU A 264 -0.55 -17.03 14.58
N LEU A 265 0.23 -18.10 14.44
CA LEU A 265 -0.26 -19.40 13.97
C LEU A 265 -1.15 -20.07 15.02
N SER A 266 -0.82 -19.95 16.31
CA SER A 266 -1.66 -20.44 17.40
C SER A 266 -3.05 -19.83 17.35
N GLY A 267 -3.15 -18.51 17.22
CA GLY A 267 -4.44 -17.84 17.13
C GLY A 267 -5.14 -17.98 15.77
N PHE A 268 -4.44 -18.35 14.70
CA PHE A 268 -5.05 -18.59 13.39
C PHE A 268 -5.57 -20.03 13.22
N LEU A 269 -4.81 -21.02 13.73
CA LEU A 269 -5.18 -22.43 13.70
C LEU A 269 -5.96 -22.87 14.95
N GLU A 270 -6.03 -22.02 15.97
CA GLU A 270 -6.66 -22.30 17.26
C GLU A 270 -6.02 -23.50 17.98
N LYS A 271 -4.70 -23.63 17.82
CA LYS A 271 -3.88 -24.72 18.37
C LYS A 271 -2.87 -24.20 19.38
N GLN A 272 -2.46 -25.07 20.30
CA GLN A 272 -1.45 -24.72 21.30
C GLN A 272 -0.07 -24.53 20.67
N TYR A 273 0.65 -23.50 21.10
CA TYR A 273 1.94 -23.12 20.51
C TYR A 273 2.99 -24.24 20.57
N HIS A 274 2.95 -25.08 21.61
CA HIS A 274 3.87 -26.20 21.79
C HIS A 274 3.65 -27.37 20.82
N GLN A 275 2.59 -27.32 20.01
CA GLN A 275 2.34 -28.27 18.92
C GLN A 275 3.10 -27.91 17.63
N PHE A 276 3.78 -26.76 17.61
CA PHE A 276 4.53 -26.30 16.46
C PHE A 276 6.03 -26.47 16.66
N SER A 277 6.76 -26.50 15.55
CA SER A 277 8.22 -26.37 15.54
C SER A 277 8.66 -25.16 14.72
N GLY A 278 9.63 -24.41 15.22
CA GLY A 278 10.23 -23.29 14.50
C GLY A 278 11.56 -23.69 13.88
N LEU A 279 11.79 -23.28 12.64
CA LEU A 279 13.02 -23.48 11.90
C LEU A 279 13.48 -22.15 11.31
N LEU A 280 14.56 -21.60 11.83
CA LEU A 280 15.29 -20.51 11.22
C LEU A 280 16.31 -21.08 10.24
N ASN A 281 16.23 -20.67 8.98
CA ASN A 281 17.25 -20.99 8.00
C ASN A 281 18.08 -19.74 7.64
N TYR A 282 19.34 -19.76 8.03
CA TYR A 282 20.31 -18.77 7.58
C TYR A 282 20.93 -19.21 6.25
N VAL A 283 20.51 -18.53 5.19
CA VAL A 283 20.98 -18.76 3.82
C VAL A 283 22.32 -18.05 3.64
N HIS A 284 23.40 -18.82 3.49
CA HIS A 284 24.71 -18.32 3.08
C HIS A 284 25.05 -18.78 1.65
N LYS A 285 26.20 -18.37 1.11
CA LYS A 285 26.62 -18.79 -0.25
C LYS A 285 27.08 -20.25 -0.27
N ASP A 286 27.77 -20.67 0.79
CA ASP A 286 28.42 -21.98 0.85
C ASP A 286 27.51 -23.09 1.37
N GLU A 287 26.82 -22.86 2.49
CA GLU A 287 25.93 -23.83 3.14
C GLU A 287 24.81 -23.13 3.93
N ASN A 288 23.68 -23.81 4.11
CA ASN A 288 22.61 -23.36 5.00
C ASN A 288 22.93 -23.68 6.46
N ARG A 289 22.56 -22.76 7.37
CA ARG A 289 22.55 -23.03 8.81
C ARG A 289 21.12 -23.07 9.35
N PHE A 290 20.69 -24.26 9.72
CA PHE A 290 19.37 -24.54 10.28
C PHE A 290 19.36 -24.51 11.81
N GLU A 291 18.54 -23.64 12.38
CA GLU A 291 18.38 -23.49 13.83
C GLU A 291 16.93 -23.74 14.24
N GLN A 292 16.74 -24.69 15.16
CA GLN A 292 15.42 -24.94 15.73
C GLN A 292 15.11 -23.95 16.85
N VAL A 293 14.00 -23.25 16.69
CA VAL A 293 13.44 -22.29 17.66
C VAL A 293 12.26 -22.95 18.37
N GLN A 294 12.27 -22.85 19.70
CA GLN A 294 11.14 -23.20 20.54
C GLN A 294 10.99 -22.13 21.62
N PRO A 295 9.91 -21.32 21.58
CA PRO A 295 9.77 -20.19 22.49
C PRO A 295 9.39 -20.61 23.90
N THR A 296 9.94 -19.93 24.89
CA THR A 296 9.53 -20.05 26.30
C THR A 296 8.38 -19.09 26.64
N LEU A 297 7.68 -19.31 27.75
CA LEU A 297 6.63 -18.38 28.22
C LEU A 297 7.13 -16.93 28.34
N PRO A 298 8.32 -16.64 28.90
CA PRO A 298 8.89 -15.29 28.87
C PRO A 298 9.10 -14.73 27.46
N ASN A 299 9.51 -15.54 26.48
CA ASN A 299 9.65 -15.06 25.09
C ASN A 299 8.30 -14.63 24.52
N LEU A 300 7.25 -15.44 24.72
CA LEU A 300 5.89 -15.14 24.29
C LEU A 300 5.34 -13.87 24.98
N GLY A 301 5.55 -13.76 26.30
CA GLY A 301 5.18 -12.58 27.09
C GLY A 301 5.88 -11.30 26.60
N ASN A 302 7.16 -11.38 26.24
CA ASN A 302 7.89 -10.22 25.70
C ASN A 302 7.33 -9.75 24.36
N ILE A 303 6.98 -10.68 23.45
CA ILE A 303 6.36 -10.34 22.16
C ILE A 303 4.99 -9.68 22.38
N ALA A 304 4.17 -10.19 23.29
CA ALA A 304 2.87 -9.60 23.63
C ALA A 304 3.01 -8.17 24.18
N ARG A 305 3.95 -7.93 25.10
CA ARG A 305 4.19 -6.59 25.66
C ARG A 305 4.68 -5.58 24.63
N LEU A 306 5.67 -5.95 23.80
CA LEU A 306 6.14 -5.09 22.71
C LEU A 306 5.03 -4.72 21.73
N ARG A 307 4.12 -5.65 21.48
CA ARG A 307 2.93 -5.39 20.65
C ARG A 307 1.95 -4.45 21.36
N ASN A 308 1.68 -4.64 22.64
CA ASN A 308 0.77 -3.75 23.37
C ASN A 308 1.28 -2.31 23.40
N GLU A 309 2.58 -2.09 23.62
CA GLU A 309 3.18 -0.76 23.55
C GLU A 309 2.87 -0.08 22.21
N LEU A 310 3.06 -0.79 21.10
CA LEU A 310 2.73 -0.28 19.77
C LEU A 310 1.23 -0.03 19.58
N ALA A 311 0.37 -0.92 20.11
CA ALA A 311 -1.08 -0.80 19.99
C ALA A 311 -1.58 0.49 20.63
N VAL A 312 -1.09 0.83 21.84
CA VAL A 312 -1.43 2.08 22.53
C VAL A 312 -1.08 3.29 21.67
N TYR A 313 0.13 3.33 21.09
CA TYR A 313 0.55 4.44 20.22
C TYR A 313 -0.32 4.56 18.96
N MET A 314 -0.70 3.43 18.36
CA MET A 314 -1.54 3.41 17.17
C MET A 314 -2.97 3.89 17.47
N VAL A 315 -3.58 3.42 18.56
CA VAL A 315 -4.93 3.83 18.98
C VAL A 315 -4.97 5.33 19.28
N ASP A 316 -3.98 5.81 20.03
CA ASP A 316 -3.89 7.24 20.36
C ASP A 316 -3.48 8.10 19.14
N SER A 317 -3.06 7.48 18.03
CA SER A 317 -2.50 8.17 16.86
C SER A 317 -1.29 9.07 17.22
N ARG A 318 -0.56 8.67 18.27
CA ARG A 318 0.58 9.41 18.84
C ARG A 318 1.89 8.78 18.39
N ILE A 319 2.88 9.64 18.17
CA ILE A 319 4.26 9.18 18.04
C ILE A 319 4.86 9.13 19.44
N PRO A 320 5.62 8.07 19.79
CA PRO A 320 6.31 7.98 21.07
C PRO A 320 7.22 9.19 21.31
N ASN A 321 6.87 10.02 22.30
CA ASN A 321 7.66 11.16 22.78
C ASN A 321 8.77 10.76 23.74
N GLU A 322 8.96 9.46 24.00
CA GLU A 322 9.93 8.99 24.98
C GLU A 322 11.27 9.72 24.82
N MET A 323 11.77 10.27 25.93
CA MET A 323 13.14 10.83 26.07
C MET A 323 14.23 9.81 25.67
N GLN A 324 13.85 8.59 25.32
CA GLN A 324 14.66 7.56 24.71
C GLN A 324 14.59 7.71 23.18
N ILE A 325 15.26 8.75 22.64
CA ILE A 325 16.07 8.52 21.43
C ILE A 325 16.84 7.25 21.75
N SER A 326 16.65 6.18 20.96
CA SER A 326 17.16 4.82 21.18
C SER A 326 18.20 4.73 22.29
N LYS A 327 18.03 3.82 23.26
CA LYS A 327 19.04 3.49 24.28
C LYS A 327 20.46 3.26 23.71
N THR A 328 20.61 3.16 22.39
CA THR A 328 21.88 3.19 21.64
C THR A 328 21.88 4.23 20.49
N GLU A 329 22.82 5.18 20.52
CA GLU A 329 23.10 6.18 19.47
C GLU A 329 23.27 5.53 18.06
N VAL A 330 23.75 4.28 18.03
CA VAL A 330 23.96 3.47 16.81
C VAL A 330 22.66 3.21 16.04
N ALA A 331 21.54 2.94 16.71
CA ALA A 331 20.29 2.62 16.01
C ALA A 331 19.75 3.84 15.24
N CYS A 332 19.91 5.04 15.79
CA CYS A 332 19.52 6.29 15.13
C CYS A 332 20.45 6.62 13.96
N ARG A 333 21.77 6.38 14.11
CA ARG A 333 22.76 6.64 13.05
C ARG A 333 22.46 5.91 11.74
N TYR A 334 21.93 4.69 11.81
CA TYR A 334 21.60 3.87 10.63
C TYR A 334 20.09 3.80 10.35
N CYS A 335 19.31 4.72 10.92
CA CYS A 335 17.88 4.75 10.71
C CYS A 335 17.53 5.50 9.41
N ALA A 336 16.90 4.80 8.46
CA ALA A 336 16.40 5.43 7.22
C ALA A 336 15.29 6.48 7.44
N PHE A 337 14.74 6.56 8.67
CA PHE A 337 13.66 7.50 9.02
C PHE A 337 14.16 8.70 9.82
N THR A 338 15.47 8.93 9.94
CA THR A 338 16.03 10.00 10.79
C THR A 338 15.48 11.39 10.44
N LYS A 339 15.35 11.73 9.16
CA LYS A 339 14.77 13.02 8.71
C LYS A 339 13.31 13.18 9.14
N HIS A 340 12.49 12.16 8.90
CA HIS A 340 11.09 12.14 9.33
C HIS A 340 10.96 12.22 10.85
N CYS A 341 11.84 11.52 11.56
CA CYS A 341 11.92 11.56 13.01
C CYS A 341 12.30 12.96 13.52
N ALA A 342 13.27 13.64 12.90
CA ALA A 342 13.67 15.00 13.25
C ALA A 342 12.51 16.00 13.08
N LEU A 343 11.78 15.93 11.96
CA LEU A 343 10.61 16.78 11.70
C LEU A 343 9.53 16.61 12.77
N VAL A 344 9.22 15.37 13.14
CA VAL A 344 8.25 15.07 14.19
C VAL A 344 8.74 15.52 15.57
N CYS A 345 9.97 15.17 15.93
CA CYS A 345 10.54 15.52 17.24
C CYS A 345 10.49 17.02 17.47
N LEU A 346 10.90 17.82 16.48
CA LEU A 346 10.91 19.27 16.63
C LEU A 346 9.51 19.85 16.82
N ASN A 347 8.51 19.31 16.11
CA ASN A 347 7.11 19.70 16.31
C ASN A 347 6.62 19.41 17.73
N ASP A 348 7.09 18.32 18.33
CA ASP A 348 6.72 17.90 19.69
C ASP A 348 7.59 18.55 20.77
N GLY A 349 8.41 19.54 20.40
CA GLY A 349 9.30 20.27 21.32
C GLY A 349 10.55 19.49 21.73
N ILE A 350 10.86 18.40 21.04
CA ILE A 350 12.02 17.54 21.31
C ILE A 350 13.19 17.96 20.42
N ASP A 351 14.32 18.28 21.04
CA ASP A 351 15.56 18.60 20.35
C ASP A 351 16.25 17.34 19.79
N PHE A 352 15.97 16.99 18.53
CA PHE A 352 16.61 15.87 17.84
C PHE A 352 16.79 16.16 16.35
N GLY A 353 17.97 15.85 15.81
CA GLY A 353 18.24 15.87 14.38
C GLY A 353 18.10 17.24 13.73
N ARG A 354 18.39 18.34 14.44
CA ARG A 354 18.27 19.72 13.90
C ARG A 354 19.07 19.90 12.61
N ASP A 355 20.27 19.33 12.54
CA ASP A 355 21.15 19.48 11.38
C ASP A 355 20.49 18.92 10.11
N GLU A 356 19.76 17.79 10.22
CA GLU A 356 19.04 17.10 9.14
C GLU A 356 17.85 17.90 8.56
N ILE A 357 17.41 18.95 9.27
CA ILE A 357 16.25 19.78 8.91
C ILE A 357 16.56 21.27 8.95
N SER A 358 17.84 21.64 9.12
CA SER A 358 18.28 23.02 9.29
C SER A 358 18.10 23.88 8.03
N HIS A 359 18.06 23.23 6.87
CA HIS A 359 17.78 23.83 5.56
C HIS A 359 16.30 24.17 5.34
N LEU A 360 15.40 23.73 6.24
CA LEU A 360 13.95 23.93 6.12
C LEU A 360 13.46 25.13 6.95
N SER A 361 12.73 26.02 6.28
CA SER A 361 11.96 27.10 6.91
C SER A 361 10.83 26.57 7.81
N ASP A 362 10.30 27.43 8.69
CA ASP A 362 9.14 27.07 9.54
C ASP A 362 7.93 26.68 8.68
N ARG A 363 7.72 27.34 7.55
CA ARG A 363 6.61 27.09 6.63
C ARG A 363 6.70 25.72 5.96
N GLU A 364 7.89 25.32 5.53
CA GLU A 364 8.13 23.99 4.94
C GLU A 364 7.93 22.88 5.99
N ARG A 365 8.38 23.10 7.23
CA ARG A 365 8.13 22.17 8.35
C ARG A 365 6.64 22.05 8.66
N GLN A 366 5.91 23.16 8.71
CA GLN A 366 4.46 23.16 8.92
C GLN A 366 3.70 22.46 7.79
N PHE A 367 4.13 22.65 6.53
CA PHE A 367 3.58 21.93 5.38
C PHE A 367 3.69 20.41 5.57
N TYR A 368 4.88 19.92 5.96
CA TYR A 368 5.08 18.50 6.23
C TYR A 368 4.15 17.99 7.34
N MET A 369 4.06 18.71 8.46
CA MET A 369 3.25 18.30 9.61
C MET A 369 1.75 18.29 9.31
N LYS A 370 1.26 19.25 8.51
CA LYS A 370 -0.13 19.27 8.04
C LYS A 370 -0.49 17.97 7.34
N TYR A 371 0.32 17.57 6.34
CA TYR A 371 0.05 16.36 5.59
C TYR A 371 0.25 15.11 6.44
N LEU A 372 1.24 15.07 7.33
CA LEU A 372 1.38 13.95 8.26
C LEU A 372 0.10 13.77 9.11
N LYS A 373 -0.53 14.85 9.59
CA LYS A 373 -1.80 14.80 10.34
C LYS A 373 -2.98 14.30 9.49
N ILE A 374 -3.13 14.81 8.27
CA ILE A 374 -4.16 14.36 7.32
C ILE A 374 -4.00 12.86 7.06
N MET A 375 -2.77 12.43 6.80
CA MET A 375 -2.45 11.06 6.43
C MET A 375 -2.65 10.09 7.58
N ARG A 376 -2.34 10.47 8.82
CA ARG A 376 -2.70 9.69 10.01
C ARG A 376 -4.21 9.49 10.14
N SER A 377 -4.98 10.57 9.93
CA SER A 377 -6.44 10.53 10.04
C SER A 377 -7.05 9.63 8.97
N GLU A 378 -6.56 9.70 7.74
CA GLU A 378 -7.05 8.89 6.63
C GLU A 378 -6.65 7.42 6.76
N ILE A 379 -5.42 7.12 7.21
CA ILE A 379 -4.99 5.75 7.51
C ILE A 379 -5.84 5.16 8.63
N ARG A 380 -6.11 5.93 9.69
CA ARG A 380 -7.00 5.51 10.78
C ARG A 380 -8.40 5.18 10.27
N ARG A 381 -8.99 6.04 9.42
CA ARG A 381 -10.29 5.79 8.79
C ARG A 381 -10.31 4.49 7.98
N VAL A 382 -9.24 4.22 7.22
CA VAL A 382 -9.08 2.99 6.45
C VAL A 382 -8.96 1.77 7.37
N ASP A 383 -8.20 1.88 8.45
CA ASP A 383 -8.03 0.81 9.43
C ASP A 383 -9.33 0.51 10.17
N GLU A 384 -10.08 1.53 10.62
CA GLU A 384 -11.41 1.39 11.24
C GLU A 384 -12.40 0.68 10.30
N GLU A 385 -12.37 1.02 9.00
CA GLU A 385 -13.20 0.32 8.00
C GLU A 385 -12.75 -1.13 7.79
N ASN A 386 -11.46 -1.43 7.91
CA ASN A 386 -10.91 -2.79 7.86
C ASN A 386 -11.29 -3.62 9.08
N VAL A 387 -11.26 -3.03 10.28
CA VAL A 387 -11.59 -3.68 11.55
C VAL A 387 -13.02 -4.24 11.57
N LYS A 388 -13.98 -3.56 10.94
CA LYS A 388 -15.38 -4.02 10.84
C LYS A 388 -15.49 -5.44 10.26
N ARG A 389 -14.54 -5.89 9.43
CA ARG A 389 -14.58 -7.22 8.79
C ARG A 389 -14.49 -8.38 9.80
N TRP A 390 -13.92 -8.16 10.99
CA TRP A 390 -13.79 -9.19 12.02
C TRP A 390 -14.47 -8.83 13.35
N THR A 391 -14.77 -7.55 13.58
CA THR A 391 -15.51 -7.11 14.77
C THR A 391 -17.03 -7.09 14.54
N THR A 392 -17.48 -6.54 13.41
CA THR A 392 -18.89 -6.42 13.05
C THR A 392 -19.10 -6.86 11.59
N PRO A 393 -18.88 -8.15 11.28
CA PRO A 393 -18.70 -8.56 9.89
C PRO A 393 -19.95 -8.32 9.02
N ASP A 394 -21.14 -8.37 9.61
CA ASP A 394 -22.42 -8.10 8.94
C ASP A 394 -22.56 -6.65 8.45
N ASP A 395 -21.83 -5.71 9.06
CA ASP A 395 -21.80 -4.29 8.67
C ASP A 395 -20.73 -3.99 7.61
N ALA A 396 -19.74 -4.88 7.45
CA ALA A 396 -18.65 -4.67 6.50
C ALA A 396 -19.14 -4.76 5.04
N PRO A 397 -18.63 -3.94 4.10
CA PRO A 397 -19.01 -4.00 2.69
C PRO A 397 -18.59 -5.32 2.02
N ALA A 398 -19.53 -6.26 1.96
CA ALA A 398 -19.32 -7.57 1.35
C ALA A 398 -19.60 -7.53 -0.16
N LEU A 399 -18.74 -8.19 -0.92
CA LEU A 399 -18.97 -8.55 -2.32
C LEU A 399 -19.79 -9.83 -2.42
N SER A 400 -19.63 -10.72 -1.45
CA SER A 400 -20.49 -11.88 -1.24
C SER A 400 -20.42 -12.34 0.21
N ARG A 401 -21.58 -12.60 0.83
CA ARG A 401 -21.66 -13.15 2.19
C ARG A 401 -21.36 -14.65 2.22
N LYS A 402 -21.61 -15.34 1.10
CA LYS A 402 -21.46 -16.78 0.99
C LYS A 402 -21.09 -17.18 -0.43
N ALA A 403 -19.87 -17.65 -0.58
CA ALA A 403 -19.32 -18.20 -1.80
C ALA A 403 -18.69 -19.56 -1.52
N LYS A 404 -18.77 -20.46 -2.50
CA LYS A 404 -18.17 -21.79 -2.43
C LYS A 404 -16.92 -21.81 -3.29
N LEU A 405 -15.79 -22.23 -2.72
CA LEU A 405 -14.60 -22.51 -3.52
C LEU A 405 -14.84 -23.77 -4.37
N THR A 406 -14.70 -23.66 -5.68
CA THR A 406 -14.95 -24.77 -6.61
C THR A 406 -13.70 -25.24 -7.34
N LYS A 407 -12.71 -24.35 -7.54
CA LYS A 407 -11.49 -24.69 -8.28
C LYS A 407 -10.29 -23.94 -7.72
N ARG A 408 -9.14 -24.61 -7.75
CA ARG A 408 -7.81 -24.04 -7.50
C ARG A 408 -6.90 -24.40 -8.66
N GLU A 409 -6.23 -23.41 -9.22
CA GLU A 409 -5.24 -23.59 -10.28
C GLU A 409 -3.95 -22.88 -9.90
N LEU A 410 -2.81 -23.51 -10.22
CA LEU A 410 -1.51 -22.86 -10.19
C LEU A 410 -1.20 -22.40 -11.61
N THR A 411 -0.76 -21.16 -11.79
CA THR A 411 -0.33 -20.68 -13.11
C THR A 411 0.91 -21.45 -13.55
N LYS A 412 0.97 -21.77 -14.85
CA LYS A 412 2.14 -22.46 -15.44
C LYS A 412 3.27 -21.52 -15.85
N LYS A 413 3.06 -20.20 -15.73
CA LYS A 413 4.06 -19.16 -15.97
C LYS A 413 4.30 -18.45 -14.65
N ARG A 414 5.57 -18.14 -14.37
CA ARG A 414 5.92 -17.34 -13.21
C ARG A 414 5.43 -15.89 -13.32
N PRO A 415 5.33 -15.18 -12.17
CA PRO A 415 5.43 -15.74 -10.82
C PRO A 415 4.31 -16.74 -10.56
N ASP A 416 4.56 -17.73 -9.69
CA ASP A 416 3.59 -18.76 -9.33
C ASP A 416 2.36 -18.08 -8.67
N TYR A 417 1.30 -17.84 -9.45
CA TYR A 417 0.03 -17.33 -8.95
C TYR A 417 -0.95 -18.47 -8.75
N TYR A 418 -1.71 -18.38 -7.67
CA TYR A 418 -2.91 -19.17 -7.47
C TYR A 418 -4.12 -18.44 -8.04
N ILE A 419 -4.93 -19.18 -8.79
CA ILE A 419 -6.25 -18.75 -9.24
C ILE A 419 -7.28 -19.56 -8.46
N TYR A 420 -8.03 -18.87 -7.61
CA TYR A 420 -9.13 -19.43 -6.84
C TYR A 420 -10.45 -19.07 -7.51
N THR A 421 -11.26 -20.08 -7.83
CA THR A 421 -12.59 -19.88 -8.41
C THR A 421 -13.65 -20.06 -7.33
N PHE A 422 -14.44 -19.03 -7.12
CA PHE A 422 -15.57 -19.03 -6.19
C PHE A 422 -16.88 -18.97 -6.95
N GLU A 423 -17.89 -19.70 -6.48
CA GLU A 423 -19.26 -19.67 -7.01
C GLU A 423 -20.25 -19.18 -5.93
N GLY A 424 -21.21 -18.37 -6.33
CA GLY A 424 -22.19 -17.75 -5.44
C GLY A 424 -22.77 -16.48 -6.07
N ASP A 425 -23.56 -15.74 -5.30
CA ASP A 425 -24.00 -14.39 -5.70
C ASP A 425 -22.90 -13.39 -5.30
N ILE A 426 -22.09 -12.98 -6.29
CA ILE A 426 -20.87 -12.20 -6.07
C ILE A 426 -20.90 -10.91 -6.89
N THR A 427 -20.71 -9.77 -6.24
CA THR A 427 -20.55 -8.49 -6.94
C THR A 427 -19.13 -8.36 -7.49
N TYR A 428 -18.98 -8.04 -8.77
CA TYR A 428 -17.66 -7.77 -9.36
C TYR A 428 -17.01 -6.51 -8.74
N TYR A 429 -15.70 -6.56 -8.53
CA TYR A 429 -14.91 -5.47 -8.00
C TYR A 429 -13.49 -5.52 -8.53
N GLU A 430 -13.04 -4.45 -9.18
CA GLU A 430 -11.70 -4.36 -9.78
C GLU A 430 -10.59 -4.12 -8.75
N GLY A 431 -10.96 -3.69 -7.54
CA GLY A 431 -10.01 -3.43 -6.48
C GLY A 431 -9.56 -4.70 -5.73
N LEU A 432 -8.73 -4.48 -4.71
CA LEU A 432 -8.22 -5.55 -3.87
C LEU A 432 -9.37 -6.21 -3.10
N THR A 433 -9.50 -7.53 -3.24
CA THR A 433 -10.50 -8.35 -2.57
C THR A 433 -9.84 -9.20 -1.51
N CYS A 434 -10.47 -9.32 -0.34
CA CYS A 434 -10.05 -10.26 0.69
C CYS A 434 -11.07 -11.38 0.86
N VAL A 435 -10.57 -12.58 1.14
CA VAL A 435 -11.36 -13.79 1.38
C VAL A 435 -11.24 -14.18 2.84
N SER A 436 -12.37 -14.37 3.51
CA SER A 436 -12.47 -14.92 4.87
C SER A 436 -13.35 -16.18 4.85
N SER A 437 -13.19 -17.08 5.80
CA SER A 437 -14.03 -18.27 5.91
C SER A 437 -15.13 -18.08 6.95
N GLU A 438 -16.24 -18.79 6.78
CA GLU A 438 -17.38 -18.77 7.71
C GLU A 438 -17.04 -19.33 9.09
N ASP A 439 -15.96 -20.12 9.22
CA ASP A 439 -15.47 -20.65 10.50
C ASP A 439 -14.60 -19.65 11.29
N GLY A 440 -14.53 -18.38 10.87
CA GLY A 440 -13.93 -17.29 11.64
C GLY A 440 -12.49 -16.93 11.26
N LYS A 441 -11.86 -17.61 10.27
CA LYS A 441 -10.53 -17.20 9.78
C LYS A 441 -10.66 -16.03 8.82
N ILE A 442 -9.96 -14.95 9.15
CA ILE A 442 -10.09 -13.66 8.45
C ILE A 442 -8.95 -13.44 7.47
N ASN A 443 -9.25 -12.81 6.33
CA ASN A 443 -8.26 -12.35 5.35
C ASN A 443 -7.25 -13.42 4.91
N ILE A 444 -7.71 -14.67 4.75
CA ILE A 444 -6.89 -15.84 4.42
C ILE A 444 -6.17 -15.68 3.07
N VAL A 445 -6.81 -14.96 2.14
CA VAL A 445 -6.22 -14.56 0.86
C VAL A 445 -6.59 -13.11 0.55
N LYS A 446 -5.64 -12.38 -0.03
CA LYS A 446 -5.88 -11.11 -0.71
C LYS A 446 -5.49 -11.23 -2.17
N GLY A 447 -6.31 -10.71 -3.07
CA GLY A 447 -6.07 -10.79 -4.50
C GLY A 447 -7.00 -9.89 -5.31
N TYR A 448 -6.79 -9.88 -6.62
CA TYR A 448 -7.63 -9.11 -7.54
C TYR A 448 -8.58 -10.05 -8.28
N MET A 449 -9.83 -9.63 -8.46
CA MET A 449 -10.76 -10.33 -9.32
C MET A 449 -10.27 -10.23 -10.76
N MET A 450 -10.22 -11.37 -11.46
CA MET A 450 -9.95 -11.38 -12.89
C MET A 450 -11.19 -10.89 -13.64
N PRO A 451 -11.02 -10.23 -14.81
CA PRO A 451 -12.14 -9.87 -15.66
C PRO A 451 -13.07 -11.07 -15.92
N PRO A 452 -14.39 -10.90 -15.74
CA PRO A 452 -15.34 -11.99 -15.92
C PRO A 452 -15.46 -12.37 -17.41
N GLU A 453 -15.58 -13.65 -17.70
CA GLU A 453 -15.92 -14.14 -19.04
C GLU A 453 -17.46 -14.21 -19.19
N GLU A 454 -17.96 -14.30 -20.42
CA GLU A 454 -19.41 -14.42 -20.71
C GLU A 454 -20.07 -15.53 -19.88
N LYS A 455 -19.37 -16.65 -19.70
CA LYS A 455 -19.81 -17.80 -18.91
C LYS A 455 -19.87 -17.57 -17.40
N ASP A 456 -19.26 -16.52 -16.87
CA ASP A 456 -19.17 -16.22 -15.43
C ASP A 456 -20.34 -15.36 -14.95
N TRP A 457 -21.09 -14.77 -15.88
CA TRP A 457 -22.29 -13.99 -15.60
C TRP A 457 -23.47 -14.88 -15.19
N LYS A 458 -24.25 -14.35 -14.25
CA LYS A 458 -25.59 -14.86 -13.96
C LYS A 458 -26.49 -14.34 -15.09
N VAL A 459 -27.02 -15.24 -15.92
CA VAL A 459 -28.03 -14.86 -16.91
C VAL A 459 -29.29 -14.53 -16.12
N GLU A 460 -29.52 -13.26 -15.81
CA GLU A 460 -30.83 -12.83 -15.39
C GLU A 460 -31.74 -12.87 -16.62
N LYS A 461 -32.75 -13.76 -16.60
CA LYS A 461 -33.89 -13.62 -17.51
C LYS A 461 -34.48 -12.24 -17.27
N GLU A 462 -34.67 -11.46 -18.33
CA GLU A 462 -35.45 -10.23 -18.31
C GLU A 462 -36.74 -10.46 -17.50
N VAL A 463 -36.86 -9.78 -16.36
CA VAL A 463 -38.14 -9.64 -15.69
C VAL A 463 -38.86 -8.53 -16.44
N VAL A 464 -39.64 -8.93 -17.45
CA VAL A 464 -40.65 -8.05 -18.06
C VAL A 464 -41.70 -7.79 -16.97
N VAL A 465 -41.66 -6.60 -16.39
CA VAL A 465 -42.80 -6.10 -15.61
C VAL A 465 -43.85 -5.70 -16.64
N ILE A 466 -44.81 -6.59 -16.87
CA ILE A 466 -46.04 -6.23 -17.58
C ILE A 466 -46.89 -5.48 -16.56
N ASP A 467 -47.02 -4.18 -16.74
CA ASP A 467 -48.04 -3.39 -16.04
C ASP A 467 -49.37 -3.71 -16.73
N ASP A 468 -50.23 -4.43 -16.01
CA ASP A 468 -51.54 -4.86 -16.48
C ASP A 468 -52.51 -3.68 -16.28
N ASP A 469 -52.59 -2.80 -17.28
CA ASP A 469 -53.74 -1.92 -17.50
C ASP A 469 -53.62 -1.23 -18.89
N SER A 470 -54.04 -1.92 -19.95
CA SER A 470 -54.94 -1.37 -20.98
C SER A 470 -55.04 -2.28 -22.20
N GLU A 471 -56.29 -2.57 -22.56
CA GLU A 471 -56.67 -3.26 -23.79
C GLU A 471 -56.29 -2.45 -25.04
N ALA A 472 -55.86 -3.19 -26.07
CA ALA A 472 -55.88 -2.86 -27.49
C ALA A 472 -54.94 -1.73 -28.01
N ALA A 473 -53.85 -2.12 -28.68
CA ALA A 473 -53.62 -1.80 -30.10
C ALA A 473 -52.30 -2.42 -30.62
N THR A 474 -52.34 -2.73 -31.91
CA THR A 474 -51.39 -3.45 -32.75
C THR A 474 -50.09 -2.72 -33.07
N GLN A 475 -49.02 -3.52 -33.15
CA GLN A 475 -47.90 -3.53 -34.10
C GLN A 475 -47.25 -2.22 -34.57
N ASP A 476 -45.93 -2.24 -34.38
CA ASP A 476 -44.85 -1.48 -35.03
C ASP A 476 -44.48 -0.11 -34.48
N THR A 477 -43.17 -0.02 -34.18
CA THR A 477 -42.34 1.16 -33.91
C THR A 477 -42.66 2.02 -32.70
N ILE A 478 -41.90 1.84 -31.59
CA ILE A 478 -41.58 2.94 -30.67
C ILE A 478 -40.12 2.80 -30.17
N GLU A 479 -39.34 3.84 -30.47
CA GLU A 479 -38.05 4.19 -29.91
C GLU A 479 -38.08 4.25 -28.37
N ILE A 480 -37.13 3.60 -27.70
CA ILE A 480 -36.95 3.78 -26.25
C ILE A 480 -35.97 4.93 -26.04
N VAL A 481 -36.51 6.14 -25.91
CA VAL A 481 -35.87 7.25 -25.21
C VAL A 481 -36.32 7.19 -23.75
N GLY A 482 -35.38 6.96 -22.83
CA GLY A 482 -35.69 7.03 -21.41
C GLY A 482 -34.56 6.57 -20.50
N LYS A 483 -33.87 7.55 -19.90
CA LYS A 483 -32.81 7.39 -18.90
C LYS A 483 -33.20 6.41 -17.79
N SER A 484 -32.29 5.51 -17.43
CA SER A 484 -32.27 4.89 -16.10
C SER A 484 -30.88 5.02 -15.48
N GLU A 485 -30.78 5.84 -14.43
CA GLU A 485 -29.76 5.66 -13.41
C GLU A 485 -30.18 4.45 -12.57
N LYS A 486 -29.52 3.32 -12.80
CA LYS A 486 -29.47 2.21 -11.86
C LYS A 486 -28.11 1.55 -12.02
N VAL A 487 -27.14 1.94 -11.18
CA VAL A 487 -25.89 1.18 -11.04
C VAL A 487 -26.25 -0.11 -10.27
N LEU A 488 -26.83 -1.06 -10.99
CA LEU A 488 -26.94 -2.45 -10.54
C LEU A 488 -25.51 -2.98 -10.50
N GLY A 489 -24.98 -3.21 -9.29
CA GLY A 489 -23.74 -3.95 -9.13
C GLY A 489 -23.86 -5.27 -9.87
N THR A 490 -23.03 -5.47 -10.88
CA THR A 490 -23.20 -6.59 -11.81
C THR A 490 -22.88 -7.90 -11.06
N VAL A 491 -23.90 -8.73 -10.84
CA VAL A 491 -23.78 -9.97 -10.05
C VAL A 491 -23.27 -11.11 -10.93
N LEU A 492 -22.15 -11.71 -10.51
CA LEU A 492 -21.52 -12.88 -11.11
C LEU A 492 -21.97 -14.13 -10.37
N LYS A 493 -22.17 -15.24 -11.10
CA LYS A 493 -22.34 -16.58 -10.49
C LYS A 493 -21.00 -17.20 -10.13
N ARG A 494 -19.92 -16.70 -10.72
CA ARG A 494 -18.55 -17.20 -10.57
C ARG A 494 -17.55 -16.05 -10.65
N VAL A 495 -16.55 -16.05 -9.77
CA VAL A 495 -15.40 -15.14 -9.86
C VAL A 495 -14.09 -15.91 -9.73
N ARG A 496 -13.06 -15.41 -10.40
CA ARG A 496 -11.68 -15.89 -10.27
C ARG A 496 -10.86 -14.83 -9.55
N ILE A 497 -10.17 -15.22 -8.48
CA ILE A 497 -9.27 -14.34 -7.74
C ILE A 497 -7.84 -14.80 -8.00
N ARG A 498 -7.01 -13.89 -8.53
CA ARG A 498 -5.57 -14.12 -8.74
C ARG A 498 -4.79 -13.58 -7.54
N THR A 499 -3.93 -14.42 -6.96
CA THR A 499 -3.10 -14.08 -5.81
C THR A 499 -1.78 -14.87 -5.83
N PRO A 500 -0.64 -14.33 -5.35
CA PRO A 500 0.57 -15.11 -5.17
C PRO A 500 0.49 -16.04 -3.94
N GLN A 501 -0.57 -15.93 -3.13
CA GLN A 501 -0.69 -16.62 -1.85
C GLN A 501 -1.37 -17.98 -1.99
N ARG A 502 -0.81 -19.00 -1.34
CA ARG A 502 -1.51 -20.27 -1.17
C ARG A 502 -2.50 -20.18 0.01
N MET A 503 -3.80 -20.11 -0.30
CA MET A 503 -4.90 -20.13 0.67
C MET A 503 -4.87 -21.34 1.58
N PHE A 504 -5.08 -21.12 2.89
CA PHE A 504 -5.57 -22.14 3.82
C PHE A 504 -7.04 -22.37 3.54
N TYR A 505 -7.43 -23.57 3.15
CA TYR A 505 -8.82 -23.80 2.78
C TYR A 505 -9.32 -25.12 3.31
N ASP A 506 -10.57 -25.10 3.70
CA ASP A 506 -11.38 -26.26 3.96
C ASP A 506 -12.42 -26.37 2.84
N LYS A 507 -12.60 -27.57 2.29
CA LYS A 507 -13.57 -27.83 1.21
C LYS A 507 -15.00 -27.76 1.72
N ASP A 508 -15.20 -27.95 3.01
CA ASP A 508 -16.52 -28.07 3.64
C ASP A 508 -17.01 -26.74 4.23
N VAL A 509 -16.22 -25.67 4.12
CA VAL A 509 -16.52 -24.34 4.68
C VAL A 509 -16.93 -23.35 3.58
N GLY A 510 -17.88 -22.47 3.89
CA GLY A 510 -18.27 -21.34 3.05
C GLY A 510 -17.29 -20.16 3.19
N TYR A 511 -17.19 -19.33 2.16
CA TYR A 511 -16.28 -18.18 2.14
C TYR A 511 -17.06 -16.88 1.99
N ARG A 512 -16.57 -15.84 2.65
CA ARG A 512 -16.99 -14.46 2.49
C ARG A 512 -15.96 -13.68 1.69
N LEU A 513 -16.43 -12.87 0.74
CA LEU A 513 -15.60 -11.99 -0.06
C LEU A 513 -15.95 -10.56 0.29
N ASP A 514 -14.95 -9.79 0.72
CA ASP A 514 -15.11 -8.37 1.07
C ASP A 514 -14.19 -7.50 0.20
N ARG A 515 -14.61 -6.26 -0.05
CA ARG A 515 -13.69 -5.24 -0.57
C ARG A 515 -12.56 -5.06 0.44
N PHE A 516 -11.33 -4.82 0.03
CA PHE A 516 -10.23 -4.49 0.94
C PHE A 516 -9.64 -3.15 0.54
N ILE A 517 -9.50 -2.24 1.51
CA ILE A 517 -8.93 -0.92 1.28
C ILE A 517 -7.48 -0.95 1.74
N GLY A 518 -6.55 -0.80 0.80
CA GLY A 518 -5.13 -0.65 1.09
C GLY A 518 -4.74 0.80 1.37
N ASN A 519 -3.63 0.99 2.09
CA ASN A 519 -3.07 2.31 2.40
C ASN A 519 -1.77 2.63 1.62
N ASN A 520 -1.38 1.79 0.65
CA ASN A 520 -0.13 1.97 -0.09
C ASN A 520 -0.08 3.31 -0.84
N SER A 521 -1.18 3.75 -1.47
CA SER A 521 -1.26 5.05 -2.15
C SER A 521 -1.08 6.22 -1.19
N LEU A 522 -1.64 6.07 0.01
CA LEU A 522 -1.53 7.04 1.10
C LEU A 522 -0.07 7.17 1.56
N MET A 523 0.58 6.05 1.88
CA MET A 523 2.00 6.04 2.25
C MET A 523 2.90 6.58 1.12
N SER A 524 2.59 6.25 -0.15
CA SER A 524 3.33 6.78 -1.31
C SER A 524 3.26 8.31 -1.37
N THR A 525 2.10 8.89 -1.01
CA THR A 525 1.92 10.34 -0.96
C THR A 525 2.82 10.96 0.11
N MET A 526 2.86 10.39 1.31
CA MET A 526 3.76 10.85 2.36
C MET A 526 5.24 10.70 2.00
N ASN A 527 5.61 9.67 1.24
CA ASN A 527 6.97 9.53 0.73
C ASN A 527 7.34 10.65 -0.24
N MET A 528 6.41 11.06 -1.13
CA MET A 528 6.65 12.19 -2.03
C MET A 528 6.84 13.49 -1.24
N ILE A 529 6.04 13.71 -0.20
CA ILE A 529 6.19 14.89 0.68
C ILE A 529 7.49 14.80 1.50
N GLY A 530 7.90 13.59 1.91
CA GLY A 530 9.19 13.34 2.54
C GLY A 530 10.36 13.71 1.65
N LYS A 531 10.34 13.25 0.40
CA LYS A 531 11.34 13.58 -0.63
C LYS A 531 11.41 15.09 -0.86
N LEU A 532 10.27 15.79 -0.87
CA LEU A 532 10.24 17.25 -0.98
C LEU A 532 11.05 17.97 0.12
N MET A 533 11.22 17.36 1.29
CA MET A 533 11.97 17.91 2.42
C MET A 533 13.47 17.60 2.37
N GLU A 534 13.98 16.94 1.34
CA GLU A 534 15.42 16.66 1.22
C GLU A 534 16.24 17.93 1.00
N ASP A 535 17.49 17.90 1.47
CA ASP A 535 18.46 18.98 1.28
C ASP A 535 19.14 18.82 -0.08
N SER A 536 18.42 19.21 -1.13
CA SER A 536 18.94 19.29 -2.49
C SER A 536 18.44 20.56 -3.16
N ASP A 537 19.22 21.06 -4.13
CA ASP A 537 18.83 22.22 -4.92
C ASP A 537 17.55 21.96 -5.72
N GLU A 538 17.34 20.74 -6.22
CA GLU A 538 16.11 20.38 -6.94
C GLU A 538 14.90 20.44 -6.02
N MET A 539 15.00 19.87 -4.81
CA MET A 539 13.89 19.86 -3.85
C MET A 539 13.62 21.27 -3.32
N LYS A 540 14.67 22.06 -3.07
CA LYS A 540 14.53 23.47 -2.69
C LYS A 540 13.80 24.26 -3.77
N ARG A 541 14.16 24.09 -5.05
CA ARG A 541 13.44 24.72 -6.17
C ARG A 541 11.95 24.38 -6.17
N ILE A 542 11.61 23.11 -5.95
CA ILE A 542 10.21 22.65 -5.91
C ILE A 542 9.50 23.23 -4.68
N ARG A 543 10.14 23.26 -3.50
CA ARG A 543 9.60 23.92 -2.30
C ARG A 543 9.41 25.41 -2.51
N ASP A 544 10.30 26.09 -3.21
CA ASP A 544 10.18 27.51 -3.50
C ASP A 544 8.94 27.80 -4.35
N LEU A 545 8.69 26.98 -5.38
CA LEU A 545 7.51 27.08 -6.24
C LEU A 545 6.22 26.70 -5.49
N ILE A 546 6.23 25.56 -4.80
CA ILE A 546 5.02 24.97 -4.21
C ILE A 546 4.70 25.53 -2.85
N ILE A 547 5.69 25.71 -1.98
CA ILE A 547 5.49 26.08 -0.58
C ILE A 547 5.74 27.57 -0.40
N ASN A 548 6.85 28.13 -0.91
CA ASN A 548 7.22 29.52 -0.68
C ASN A 548 6.58 30.50 -1.68
N ASN A 549 5.79 29.99 -2.64
CA ASN A 549 5.02 30.76 -3.61
C ASN A 549 5.90 31.69 -4.48
N VAL A 550 7.08 31.21 -4.85
CA VAL A 550 7.92 31.83 -5.88
C VAL A 550 7.23 31.65 -7.23
N SER A 551 7.07 32.74 -7.98
CA SER A 551 6.38 32.73 -9.28
C SER A 551 7.11 31.83 -10.28
N CYS A 552 6.35 31.00 -11.00
CA CYS A 552 6.86 30.28 -12.16
C CYS A 552 6.65 31.08 -13.45
N PRO A 553 7.46 30.84 -14.50
CA PRO A 553 7.18 31.40 -15.82
C PRO A 553 5.86 30.85 -16.37
N VAL A 554 5.04 31.70 -16.99
CA VAL A 554 3.77 31.33 -17.62
C VAL A 554 3.87 31.61 -19.11
N VAL A 555 3.42 30.66 -19.94
CA VAL A 555 3.35 30.84 -21.39
C VAL A 555 1.91 31.06 -21.79
N GLN A 556 1.63 32.19 -22.43
CA GLN A 556 0.30 32.51 -22.92
C GLN A 556 0.28 32.59 -24.44
N PHE A 557 -0.49 31.71 -25.08
CA PHE A 557 -0.82 31.83 -26.50
C PHE A 557 -1.94 32.86 -26.67
N ALA A 558 -1.80 33.78 -27.64
CA ALA A 558 -2.70 34.91 -27.80
C ALA A 558 -4.11 34.48 -28.24
N GLU A 559 -5.16 35.03 -27.61
CA GLU A 559 -6.57 34.78 -27.98
C GLU A 559 -6.88 35.19 -29.44
N SER A 560 -6.14 36.14 -30.01
CA SER A 560 -6.29 36.57 -31.40
C SER A 560 -5.98 35.47 -32.43
N LEU A 561 -5.27 34.40 -32.02
CA LEU A 561 -5.03 33.20 -32.84
C LEU A 561 -6.19 32.19 -32.77
N ILE A 562 -7.07 32.34 -31.78
CA ILE A 562 -8.18 31.42 -31.48
C ILE A 562 -9.49 31.98 -32.03
N SER A 563 -9.64 33.31 -32.06
CA SER A 563 -10.85 34.02 -32.48
C SER A 563 -11.16 33.99 -33.99
N GLN A 564 -10.32 33.36 -34.83
CA GLN A 564 -10.63 33.17 -36.26
C GLN A 564 -11.37 31.86 -36.57
N LYS A 565 -11.66 31.00 -35.59
CA LYS A 565 -12.21 29.64 -35.86
C LYS A 565 -13.61 29.35 -35.32
N THR A 566 -14.23 30.24 -34.55
CA THR A 566 -15.46 29.93 -33.81
C THR A 566 -16.72 29.80 -34.68
N THR A 567 -16.65 29.99 -36.00
CA THR A 567 -17.83 29.89 -36.89
C THR A 567 -17.96 28.54 -37.62
N ILE A 568 -16.97 27.64 -37.58
CA ILE A 568 -16.95 26.46 -38.47
C ILE A 568 -17.18 25.11 -37.73
N MET A 569 -17.06 25.04 -36.41
CA MET A 569 -16.99 23.76 -35.69
C MET A 569 -18.28 23.32 -34.98
N THR A 570 -19.44 23.36 -35.65
CA THR A 570 -20.69 22.83 -35.04
C THR A 570 -21.30 21.59 -35.68
N ASN A 571 -20.77 20.99 -36.75
CA ASN A 571 -21.36 19.74 -37.31
C ASN A 571 -20.40 18.98 -38.25
N ILE A 572 -19.37 18.24 -37.78
CA ILE A 572 -18.67 17.25 -38.63
C ILE A 572 -18.10 16.09 -37.77
N ASP A 573 -18.37 14.85 -38.20
CA ASP A 573 -17.85 13.57 -37.68
C ASP A 573 -16.32 13.39 -37.88
N GLU A 574 -15.72 12.49 -37.09
CA GLU A 574 -14.29 12.40 -36.77
C GLU A 574 -13.34 11.76 -37.82
N ASP A 575 -13.82 11.27 -38.97
CA ASP A 575 -12.97 10.60 -39.97
C ASP A 575 -12.93 11.38 -41.29
N GLU A 576 -11.95 12.29 -41.42
CA GLU A 576 -11.31 12.81 -42.64
C GLU A 576 -10.83 14.26 -42.38
N PHE A 577 -9.59 14.46 -41.96
CA PHE A 577 -9.00 15.82 -41.93
C PHE A 577 -8.50 16.30 -43.30
N GLY A 578 -8.46 15.41 -44.31
CA GLY A 578 -8.04 15.75 -45.67
C GLY A 578 -8.97 16.75 -46.35
N TRP A 579 -10.29 16.57 -46.24
CA TRP A 579 -11.26 17.44 -46.93
C TRP A 579 -11.51 18.78 -46.20
N VAL A 580 -11.18 18.89 -44.91
CA VAL A 580 -11.25 20.16 -44.16
C VAL A 580 -10.28 21.18 -44.76
N PHE A 581 -9.14 20.72 -45.27
CA PHE A 581 -8.18 21.54 -46.01
C PHE A 581 -8.65 21.85 -47.44
N ASP A 582 -9.52 21.04 -48.05
CA ASP A 582 -10.12 21.32 -49.37
C ASP A 582 -11.30 22.32 -49.29
N GLN A 583 -11.91 22.48 -48.12
CA GLN A 583 -13.03 23.41 -47.86
C GLN A 583 -12.57 24.81 -47.39
N ILE A 584 -11.31 24.96 -46.97
CA ILE A 584 -10.72 26.24 -46.57
C ILE A 584 -10.09 26.86 -47.81
N ASN A 585 -10.55 28.06 -48.18
CA ASN A 585 -10.00 28.80 -49.32
C ASN A 585 -8.47 28.97 -49.17
N ILE A 586 -7.70 28.80 -50.25
CA ILE A 586 -6.23 28.71 -50.27
C ILE A 586 -5.56 29.87 -49.51
N ASP A 587 -6.18 31.05 -49.47
CA ASP A 587 -5.67 32.25 -48.79
C ASP A 587 -5.72 32.18 -47.25
N GLN A 588 -6.43 31.22 -46.65
CA GLN A 588 -6.54 30.99 -45.19
C GLN A 588 -5.75 29.77 -44.68
N HIS A 589 -5.17 28.98 -45.59
CA HIS A 589 -4.32 27.83 -45.28
C HIS A 589 -2.99 28.26 -44.65
N GLU A 590 -2.36 29.25 -45.29
CA GLU A 590 -1.01 29.67 -44.96
C GLU A 590 -0.87 30.26 -43.54
N PRO A 591 -1.82 31.08 -43.02
CA PRO A 591 -1.72 31.64 -41.67
C PRO A 591 -1.90 30.61 -40.56
N VAL A 592 -2.81 29.64 -40.72
CA VAL A 592 -3.10 28.61 -39.72
C VAL A 592 -1.94 27.62 -39.63
N ILE A 593 -1.42 27.19 -40.78
CA ILE A 593 -0.23 26.33 -40.86
C ILE A 593 1.00 27.10 -40.35
N LYS A 594 1.20 28.37 -40.74
CA LYS A 594 2.30 29.20 -40.20
C LYS A 594 2.22 29.36 -38.69
N THR A 595 1.03 29.61 -38.12
CA THR A 595 0.88 29.74 -36.67
C THR A 595 1.16 28.41 -35.97
N TYR A 596 0.69 27.31 -36.54
CA TYR A 596 0.92 25.97 -36.02
C TYR A 596 2.40 25.58 -36.09
N ASP A 597 3.06 25.83 -37.21
CA ASP A 597 4.49 25.60 -37.38
C ASP A 597 5.31 26.52 -36.46
N GLN A 598 4.89 27.78 -36.27
CA GLN A 598 5.48 28.70 -35.29
C GLN A 598 5.28 28.24 -33.85
N MET A 599 4.11 27.68 -33.50
CA MET A 599 3.86 27.08 -32.18
C MET A 599 4.78 25.88 -31.95
N ASN A 600 4.92 25.03 -32.97
CA ASN A 600 5.73 23.83 -32.91
C ASN A 600 7.22 24.19 -32.81
N GLU A 601 7.70 25.15 -33.62
CA GLU A 601 9.04 25.72 -33.54
C GLU A 601 9.29 26.42 -32.19
N PHE A 602 8.29 27.11 -31.62
CA PHE A 602 8.41 27.74 -30.31
C PHE A 602 8.53 26.71 -29.17
N LEU A 603 7.72 25.64 -29.19
CA LEU A 603 7.81 24.55 -28.22
C LEU A 603 9.14 23.79 -28.35
N VAL A 604 9.56 23.47 -29.58
CA VAL A 604 10.80 22.72 -29.87
C VAL A 604 12.06 23.58 -29.61
N GLY A 605 12.03 24.87 -29.95
CA GLY A 605 13.20 25.75 -29.91
C GLY A 605 13.34 26.64 -28.67
N THR A 606 12.23 27.12 -28.10
CA THR A 606 12.25 28.13 -27.00
C THR A 606 11.94 27.52 -25.64
N LEU A 607 10.93 26.66 -25.53
CA LEU A 607 10.53 26.05 -24.25
C LEU A 607 11.35 24.83 -23.88
N ALA A 608 11.92 24.12 -24.87
CA ALA A 608 12.75 22.95 -24.62
C ALA A 608 14.01 23.27 -23.80
N GLY A 609 14.49 24.52 -23.79
CA GLY A 609 15.62 24.97 -22.96
C GLY A 609 15.24 25.57 -21.61
N SER A 610 13.96 25.60 -21.25
CA SER A 610 13.51 26.15 -19.98
C SER A 610 13.70 25.14 -18.84
N HIS A 611 14.34 25.53 -17.74
CA HIS A 611 14.54 24.66 -16.56
C HIS A 611 13.45 24.90 -15.48
N ASN A 612 12.18 24.93 -15.88
CA ASN A 612 11.08 25.33 -15.00
C ASN A 612 9.78 24.53 -15.19
N ILE A 613 8.97 24.52 -14.13
CA ILE A 613 7.56 24.13 -14.19
C ILE A 613 6.79 25.28 -14.84
N THR A 614 6.13 25.02 -15.97
CA THR A 614 5.59 26.06 -16.85
C THR A 614 4.16 25.73 -17.27
N PRO A 615 3.14 26.46 -16.82
CA PRO A 615 1.79 26.36 -17.35
C PRO A 615 1.68 27.00 -18.73
N ILE A 616 0.96 26.30 -19.61
CA ILE A 616 0.67 26.70 -20.98
C ILE A 616 -0.80 27.09 -21.09
N LEU A 617 -1.07 28.37 -21.33
CA LEU A 617 -2.40 28.98 -21.43
C LEU A 617 -2.83 29.20 -22.88
N GLY A 618 -4.14 29.19 -23.11
CA GLY A 618 -4.73 29.60 -24.39
C GLY A 618 -4.76 28.50 -25.45
N LEU A 619 -4.77 27.22 -25.05
CA LEU A 619 -4.91 26.09 -25.97
C LEU A 619 -6.19 25.33 -25.67
N THR A 620 -6.93 24.94 -26.72
CA THR A 620 -8.00 23.94 -26.57
C THR A 620 -7.40 22.56 -26.28
N PRO A 621 -8.16 21.61 -25.71
CA PRO A 621 -7.67 20.25 -25.46
C PRO A 621 -7.08 19.58 -26.71
N GLU A 622 -7.71 19.75 -27.88
CA GLU A 622 -7.18 19.20 -29.14
C GLU A 622 -5.90 19.89 -29.61
N MET A 623 -5.79 21.22 -29.42
CA MET A 623 -4.55 21.94 -29.70
C MET A 623 -3.42 21.49 -28.77
N ALA A 624 -3.72 21.20 -27.50
CA ALA A 624 -2.75 20.65 -26.55
C ALA A 624 -2.22 19.28 -26.99
N ILE A 625 -3.10 18.33 -27.34
CA ILE A 625 -2.68 17.01 -27.88
C ILE A 625 -1.80 17.20 -29.10
N THR A 626 -2.22 18.06 -30.02
CA THR A 626 -1.51 18.29 -31.28
C THR A 626 -0.14 18.92 -31.04
N ALA A 627 -0.03 19.89 -30.11
CA ALA A 627 1.21 20.50 -29.68
C ALA A 627 2.18 19.49 -29.02
N ILE A 628 1.66 18.62 -28.15
CA ILE A 628 2.45 17.54 -27.52
C ILE A 628 3.01 16.60 -28.59
N VAL A 629 2.18 16.15 -29.52
CA VAL A 629 2.59 15.27 -30.62
C VAL A 629 3.61 15.95 -31.54
N GLY A 630 3.39 17.23 -31.88
CA GLY A 630 4.30 18.04 -32.67
C GLY A 630 5.69 18.14 -32.02
N PHE A 631 5.73 18.46 -30.72
CA PHE A 631 6.97 18.54 -29.95
C PHE A 631 7.71 17.19 -29.93
N CYS A 632 7.00 16.10 -29.59
CA CYS A 632 7.61 14.77 -29.56
C CYS A 632 8.19 14.39 -30.93
N ARG A 633 7.47 14.63 -32.04
CA ARG A 633 7.97 14.33 -33.39
C ARG A 633 9.19 15.19 -33.78
N GLY A 634 9.25 16.43 -33.32
CA GLY A 634 10.32 17.38 -33.64
C GLY A 634 11.55 17.29 -32.74
N THR A 635 11.52 16.51 -31.66
CA THR A 635 12.57 16.47 -30.64
C THR A 635 13.32 15.15 -30.59
N THR A 636 14.61 15.23 -30.23
CA THR A 636 15.44 14.07 -29.85
C THR A 636 15.46 13.84 -28.34
N LYS A 637 14.80 14.72 -27.58
CA LYS A 637 14.73 14.65 -26.12
C LYS A 637 13.90 13.47 -25.64
N ARG A 638 14.21 12.98 -24.44
CA ARG A 638 13.41 12.00 -23.70
C ARG A 638 12.26 12.73 -23.01
N VAL A 639 11.04 12.24 -23.25
CA VAL A 639 9.80 12.91 -22.81
C VAL A 639 8.95 11.94 -22.00
N PHE A 640 8.56 12.36 -20.80
CA PHE A 640 7.53 11.69 -20.01
C PHE A 640 6.19 12.40 -20.23
N VAL A 641 5.13 11.67 -20.58
CA VAL A 641 3.79 12.23 -20.78
C VAL A 641 2.80 11.55 -19.85
N THR A 642 2.03 12.34 -19.12
CA THR A 642 0.98 11.85 -18.23
C THR A 642 -0.35 12.59 -18.43
N ALA A 643 -1.44 11.91 -18.09
CA ALA A 643 -2.79 12.43 -18.19
C ALA A 643 -3.74 11.78 -17.17
N SER A 644 -4.90 12.39 -16.91
CA SER A 644 -5.87 11.92 -15.90
C SER A 644 -6.60 10.63 -16.29
N SER A 645 -6.71 10.34 -17.59
CA SER A 645 -7.35 9.14 -18.11
C SER A 645 -6.46 8.35 -19.06
N SER A 646 -6.61 7.02 -19.03
CA SER A 646 -5.97 6.11 -19.98
C SER A 646 -6.38 6.40 -21.42
N ASP A 647 -7.62 6.84 -21.64
CA ASP A 647 -8.14 7.19 -22.96
C ASP A 647 -7.37 8.36 -23.58
N LEU A 648 -7.08 9.41 -22.79
CA LEU A 648 -6.29 10.53 -23.27
C LEU A 648 -4.85 10.11 -23.60
N LEU A 649 -4.24 9.25 -22.78
CA LEU A 649 -2.92 8.68 -23.09
C LEU A 649 -2.94 7.86 -24.38
N ASN A 650 -3.96 7.03 -24.59
CA ASN A 650 -4.10 6.24 -25.81
C ASN A 650 -4.26 7.13 -27.05
N ARG A 651 -5.08 8.18 -26.98
CA ARG A 651 -5.24 9.16 -28.08
C ARG A 651 -3.92 9.88 -28.43
N ILE A 652 -3.09 10.18 -27.43
CA ILE A 652 -1.75 10.74 -27.68
C ILE A 652 -0.85 9.67 -28.31
N LYS A 653 -0.85 8.44 -27.78
CA LYS A 653 -0.05 7.31 -28.26
C LYS A 653 -0.31 7.01 -29.74
N GLU A 654 -1.58 6.96 -30.15
CA GLU A 654 -1.99 6.68 -31.54
C GLU A 654 -1.43 7.70 -32.56
N LYS A 655 -1.15 8.92 -32.11
CA LYS A 655 -0.60 9.99 -32.94
C LYS A 655 0.93 10.06 -32.88
N LEU A 656 1.59 9.35 -31.96
CA LEU A 656 3.05 9.32 -31.85
C LEU A 656 3.65 8.17 -32.67
N PRO A 657 4.94 8.25 -33.06
CA PRO A 657 5.61 7.15 -33.75
C PRO A 657 5.67 5.91 -32.84
N PRO A 658 5.05 4.77 -33.22
CA PRO A 658 4.93 3.61 -32.35
C PRO A 658 6.30 3.01 -31.98
N GLU A 659 7.26 3.05 -32.89
CA GLU A 659 8.61 2.55 -32.70
C GLU A 659 9.47 3.39 -31.73
N ARG A 660 8.99 4.58 -31.34
CA ARG A 660 9.68 5.48 -30.38
C ARG A 660 8.86 5.73 -29.11
N THR A 661 7.69 5.11 -29.00
CA THR A 661 6.70 5.42 -27.95
C THR A 661 6.37 4.16 -27.15
N MET A 662 6.55 4.24 -25.84
CA MET A 662 6.16 3.16 -24.92
C MET A 662 5.05 3.66 -24.01
N LEU A 663 3.94 2.92 -23.95
CA LEU A 663 3.00 3.04 -22.84
C LEU A 663 3.52 2.19 -21.68
N TYR A 664 3.50 2.71 -20.46
CA TYR A 664 4.02 1.99 -19.29
C TYR A 664 3.43 0.60 -19.11
N SER A 665 2.16 0.40 -19.48
CA SER A 665 1.48 -0.91 -19.47
C SER A 665 2.12 -1.95 -20.39
N ASP A 666 2.83 -1.51 -21.43
CA ASP A 666 3.41 -2.38 -22.46
C ASP A 666 4.83 -2.81 -22.10
N MET A 667 5.39 -2.25 -21.02
CA MET A 667 6.79 -2.46 -20.61
C MET A 667 7.13 -3.93 -20.39
N ASP A 668 6.26 -4.68 -19.71
CA ASP A 668 6.45 -6.10 -19.47
C ASP A 668 6.46 -6.92 -20.77
N ALA A 669 5.75 -6.46 -21.81
CA ALA A 669 5.77 -7.08 -23.13
C ALA A 669 7.08 -6.76 -23.86
N LEU A 670 7.50 -5.49 -23.84
CA LEU A 670 8.75 -5.06 -24.45
C LEU A 670 9.97 -5.73 -23.83
N LEU A 671 10.00 -5.87 -22.51
CA LEU A 671 11.10 -6.54 -21.79
C LEU A 671 11.15 -8.05 -22.03
N LYS A 672 10.02 -8.68 -22.41
CA LYS A 672 10.01 -10.09 -22.83
C LYS A 672 10.62 -10.27 -24.22
N GLU A 673 10.44 -9.30 -25.10
CA GLU A 673 11.02 -9.30 -26.44
C GLU A 673 12.50 -8.91 -26.41
N ASN A 674 12.87 -7.94 -25.57
CA ASN A 674 14.25 -7.53 -25.34
C ASN A 674 14.58 -7.49 -23.84
N LYS A 675 15.42 -8.45 -23.41
CA LYS A 675 15.86 -8.59 -22.02
C LYS A 675 16.95 -7.57 -21.62
N VAL A 676 17.40 -6.73 -22.55
CA VAL A 676 18.29 -5.59 -22.28
C VAL A 676 17.39 -4.36 -22.08
N ILE A 677 17.21 -3.98 -20.83
CA ILE A 677 16.31 -2.90 -20.45
C ILE A 677 16.79 -1.54 -20.98
N GLU A 678 18.11 -1.35 -21.08
CA GLU A 678 18.75 -0.18 -21.67
C GLU A 678 18.30 0.02 -23.12
N ASP A 679 18.28 -1.05 -23.92
CA ASP A 679 17.81 -0.98 -25.31
C ASP A 679 16.33 -0.59 -25.38
N VAL A 680 15.48 -1.14 -24.50
CA VAL A 680 14.06 -0.76 -24.45
C VAL A 680 13.91 0.72 -24.11
N ILE A 681 14.68 1.19 -23.13
CA ILE A 681 14.70 2.58 -22.67
C ILE A 681 15.21 3.52 -23.77
N GLU A 682 16.27 3.16 -24.48
CA GLU A 682 16.91 3.97 -25.53
C GLU A 682 16.06 4.05 -26.79
N ASN A 683 15.42 2.94 -27.19
CA ASN A 683 14.56 2.91 -28.37
C ASN A 683 13.22 3.64 -28.17
N HIS A 684 12.76 3.80 -26.93
CA HIS A 684 11.47 4.45 -26.62
C HIS A 684 11.67 5.73 -25.79
N PRO A 685 12.13 6.84 -26.42
CA PRO A 685 12.34 8.11 -25.74
C PRO A 685 11.03 8.75 -25.24
N TYR A 686 9.86 8.35 -25.75
CA TYR A 686 8.57 8.88 -25.32
C TYR A 686 7.86 7.86 -24.43
N VAL A 687 7.75 8.17 -23.14
CA VAL A 687 7.13 7.29 -22.15
C VAL A 687 5.80 7.88 -21.71
N LEU A 688 4.71 7.17 -22.00
CA LEU A 688 3.36 7.55 -21.61
C LEU A 688 2.92 6.73 -20.40
N ALA A 689 2.43 7.37 -19.34
CA ALA A 689 1.98 6.65 -18.15
C ALA A 689 0.94 7.44 -17.33
N PRO A 690 0.05 6.76 -16.59
CA PRO A 690 -0.77 7.42 -15.58
C PRO A 690 0.10 8.19 -14.56
N CYS A 691 -0.43 9.27 -13.99
CA CYS A 691 0.36 10.13 -13.09
C CYS A 691 0.88 9.36 -11.86
N SER A 692 0.08 8.41 -11.37
CA SER A 692 0.47 7.51 -10.27
C SER A 692 1.67 6.63 -10.59
N SER A 693 1.96 6.35 -11.87
CA SER A 693 3.16 5.59 -12.27
C SER A 693 4.45 6.39 -12.11
N ALA A 694 4.39 7.72 -12.06
CA ALA A 694 5.57 8.56 -11.82
C ALA A 694 6.18 8.32 -10.43
N THR A 695 5.42 7.79 -9.45
CA THR A 695 5.97 7.45 -8.11
C THR A 695 6.84 6.20 -8.15
N ARG A 696 6.79 5.40 -9.22
CA ARG A 696 7.57 4.17 -9.35
C ARG A 696 9.04 4.51 -9.50
N LYS A 697 9.88 3.90 -8.64
CA LYS A 697 11.35 4.03 -8.71
C LYS A 697 11.94 3.81 -10.09
N PHE A 698 11.43 2.83 -10.83
CA PHE A 698 11.89 2.60 -12.19
C PHE A 698 11.73 3.85 -13.05
N ILE A 699 10.55 4.48 -13.04
CA ILE A 699 10.31 5.72 -13.77
C ILE A 699 11.17 6.87 -13.22
N GLN A 700 11.35 6.97 -11.90
CA GLN A 700 12.24 7.95 -11.28
C GLN A 700 13.73 7.73 -11.63
N SER A 701 14.13 6.51 -11.97
CA SER A 701 15.49 6.17 -12.42
C SER A 701 15.71 6.46 -13.90
N LEU A 702 14.62 6.62 -14.68
CA LEU A 702 14.71 7.06 -16.05
C LEU A 702 15.01 8.55 -16.08
N GLN A 703 16.06 8.92 -16.82
CA GLN A 703 16.36 10.33 -17.06
C GLN A 703 15.42 10.88 -18.13
N PHE A 704 14.74 11.99 -17.83
CA PHE A 704 13.88 12.70 -18.76
C PHE A 704 14.34 14.14 -18.92
N ASP A 705 14.32 14.65 -20.15
CA ASP A 705 14.62 16.05 -20.42
C ASP A 705 13.40 16.94 -20.17
N VAL A 706 12.19 16.40 -20.42
CA VAL A 706 10.91 17.09 -20.32
C VAL A 706 9.84 16.15 -19.78
N ALA A 707 9.00 16.64 -18.88
CA ALA A 707 7.77 15.97 -18.46
C ALA A 707 6.55 16.83 -18.82
N ILE A 708 5.46 16.19 -19.23
CA ILE A 708 4.24 16.84 -19.70
C ILE A 708 3.06 16.29 -18.93
N ILE A 709 2.26 17.19 -18.34
CA ILE A 709 0.92 16.88 -17.81
C ILE A 709 -0.10 17.43 -18.80
N ALA A 710 -0.73 16.54 -19.58
CA ALA A 710 -1.56 16.90 -20.72
C ALA A 710 -2.89 17.58 -20.34
N ASP A 711 -3.38 17.32 -19.13
CA ASP A 711 -4.63 17.85 -18.59
C ASP A 711 -4.50 18.17 -17.09
N ALA A 712 -3.55 19.05 -16.79
CA ALA A 712 -3.17 19.46 -15.45
C ALA A 712 -4.29 20.08 -14.61
N ILE A 713 -5.42 20.49 -15.22
CA ILE A 713 -6.61 20.93 -14.48
C ILE A 713 -7.22 19.80 -13.60
N ASN A 714 -6.90 18.54 -13.92
CA ASN A 714 -7.46 17.36 -13.26
C ASN A 714 -6.59 16.77 -12.14
N PHE A 715 -5.44 17.38 -11.86
CA PHE A 715 -4.53 16.93 -10.81
C PHE A 715 -4.37 17.99 -9.75
N ASN A 716 -4.29 17.60 -8.48
CA ASN A 716 -3.83 18.51 -7.44
C ASN A 716 -2.30 18.55 -7.37
N VAL A 717 -1.78 19.53 -6.63
CA VAL A 717 -0.33 19.75 -6.50
C VAL A 717 0.39 18.52 -5.95
N ILE A 718 -0.23 17.81 -5.00
CA ILE A 718 0.36 16.65 -4.33
C ILE A 718 0.49 15.45 -5.28
N GLN A 719 -0.53 15.20 -6.11
CA GLN A 719 -0.49 14.16 -7.14
C GLN A 719 0.60 14.45 -8.19
N ALA A 720 0.79 15.72 -8.54
CA ALA A 720 1.77 16.15 -9.53
C ALA A 720 3.24 16.10 -9.03
N LEU A 721 3.48 16.06 -7.72
CA LEU A 721 4.84 16.07 -7.13
C LEU A 721 5.76 15.01 -7.75
N ALA A 722 5.24 13.80 -7.96
CA ALA A 722 6.04 12.70 -8.52
C ALA A 722 6.57 13.02 -9.93
N VAL A 723 5.80 13.77 -10.73
CA VAL A 723 6.20 14.23 -12.07
C VAL A 723 7.27 15.31 -11.97
N PHE A 724 7.16 16.20 -10.98
CA PHE A 724 8.16 17.26 -10.75
C PHE A 724 9.52 16.73 -10.33
N TYR A 725 9.59 15.51 -9.81
CA TYR A 725 10.84 14.84 -9.47
C TYR A 725 11.54 14.18 -10.65
N LEU A 726 10.87 14.03 -11.79
CA LEU A 726 11.45 13.35 -12.96
C LEU A 726 12.44 14.23 -13.71
N THR A 727 12.23 15.55 -13.69
CA THR A 727 13.02 16.50 -14.48
C THR A 727 12.80 17.93 -14.03
N GLU A 728 13.73 18.81 -14.41
CA GLU A 728 13.61 20.25 -14.16
C GLU A 728 12.53 20.92 -15.02
N THR A 729 12.26 20.37 -16.20
CA THR A 729 11.37 20.96 -17.21
C THR A 729 10.01 20.27 -17.21
N VAL A 730 8.98 20.93 -16.68
CA VAL A 730 7.63 20.36 -16.64
C VAL A 730 6.63 21.29 -17.29
N TRP A 731 5.87 20.80 -18.27
CA TRP A 731 4.83 21.56 -18.94
C TRP A 731 3.45 21.13 -18.47
N LEU A 732 2.64 22.12 -18.07
CA LEU A 732 1.28 21.91 -17.61
C LEU A 732 0.31 22.45 -18.66
N PHE A 733 -0.44 21.56 -19.32
CA PHE A 733 -1.53 21.94 -20.21
C PHE A 733 -2.85 21.92 -19.44
N GLU A 734 -3.77 22.85 -19.71
CA GLU A 734 -5.06 22.93 -18.99
C GLU A 734 -5.84 21.62 -19.16
N GLY A 735 -6.09 21.22 -20.41
CA GLY A 735 -6.90 20.07 -20.76
C GLY A 735 -8.40 20.26 -20.45
N ALA A 736 -9.19 19.24 -20.74
CA ALA A 736 -10.63 19.24 -20.42
C ALA A 736 -10.83 18.88 -18.94
N LYS A 737 -11.60 19.67 -18.20
CA LYS A 737 -11.90 19.38 -16.81
C LYS A 737 -12.88 18.20 -16.69
N THR A 738 -12.42 17.11 -16.11
CA THR A 738 -13.19 15.87 -15.89
C THR A 738 -13.40 15.55 -14.40
N THR A 739 -12.69 16.25 -13.52
CA THR A 739 -12.73 16.02 -12.06
C THR A 739 -13.60 17.04 -11.33
N GLN A 740 -14.10 16.65 -10.15
CA GLN A 740 -14.80 17.53 -9.21
C GLN A 740 -13.84 18.37 -8.35
N LEU A 741 -12.60 18.60 -8.79
CA LEU A 741 -11.69 19.49 -8.09
C LEU A 741 -12.29 20.90 -8.08
N ASP A 742 -12.82 21.31 -6.92
CA ASP A 742 -13.36 22.64 -6.69
C ASP A 742 -12.23 23.61 -6.36
N GLU A 743 -12.33 24.86 -6.85
CA GLU A 743 -11.42 25.95 -6.49
C GLU A 743 -11.67 26.47 -5.06
N GLY A 744 -11.82 25.54 -4.12
CA GLY A 744 -11.94 25.81 -2.69
C GLY A 744 -10.61 26.24 -2.07
N GLU A 745 -10.65 26.51 -0.78
CA GLU A 745 -9.51 27.07 -0.04
C GLU A 745 -8.40 26.06 0.29
N ALA A 746 -8.57 24.76 0.03
CA ALA A 746 -7.60 23.72 0.41
C ALA A 746 -6.73 23.26 -0.78
N LEU A 747 -5.42 23.10 -0.56
CA LEU A 747 -4.43 22.78 -1.61
C LEU A 747 -4.71 21.46 -2.34
N ASP A 748 -5.21 20.46 -1.62
CA ASP A 748 -5.56 19.13 -2.14
C ASP A 748 -6.82 19.15 -3.04
N LYS A 749 -7.59 20.24 -2.99
CA LYS A 749 -8.78 20.48 -3.81
C LYS A 749 -8.51 21.38 -5.02
N GLN A 750 -7.42 22.15 -5.00
CA GLN A 750 -7.04 23.00 -6.12
C GLN A 750 -6.29 22.23 -7.19
N SER A 751 -6.58 22.57 -8.45
CA SER A 751 -5.80 22.03 -9.56
C SER A 751 -4.39 22.63 -9.58
N VAL A 752 -3.41 21.80 -9.93
CA VAL A 752 -2.02 22.24 -10.12
C VAL A 752 -1.93 23.28 -11.24
N TYR A 753 -2.77 23.18 -12.27
CA TYR A 753 -2.81 24.17 -13.33
C TYR A 753 -3.26 25.56 -12.83
N THR A 754 -4.34 25.62 -12.05
CA THR A 754 -4.89 26.87 -11.50
C THR A 754 -3.90 27.55 -10.55
N VAL A 755 -3.21 26.76 -9.73
CA VAL A 755 -2.17 27.24 -8.80
C VAL A 755 -1.03 27.90 -9.57
N PHE A 756 -0.43 27.21 -10.55
CA PHE A 756 0.76 27.69 -11.24
C PHE A 756 0.46 28.76 -12.30
N SER A 757 -0.74 28.75 -12.90
CA SER A 757 -1.13 29.79 -13.88
C SER A 757 -1.49 31.14 -13.25
N GLY A 758 -1.53 31.25 -11.92
CA GLY A 758 -1.97 32.46 -11.22
C GLY A 758 -3.47 32.73 -11.36
N LYS A 759 -4.25 31.78 -11.89
CA LYS A 759 -5.72 31.84 -11.96
C LYS A 759 -6.39 31.55 -10.61
N SER A 760 -5.65 31.03 -9.62
CA SER A 760 -6.21 30.71 -8.30
C SER A 760 -6.73 31.96 -7.59
N LYS A 761 -7.96 31.88 -7.07
CA LYS A 761 -8.57 32.93 -6.23
C LYS A 761 -7.84 33.13 -4.90
N TYR A 762 -7.03 32.15 -4.49
CA TYR A 762 -6.26 32.18 -3.26
C TYR A 762 -4.79 32.01 -3.61
N SER A 763 -3.93 32.88 -3.07
CA SER A 763 -2.50 32.59 -3.15
C SER A 763 -2.21 31.36 -2.29
N LEU A 764 -1.26 30.55 -2.74
CA LEU A 764 -0.87 29.36 -1.99
C LEU A 764 -0.37 29.71 -0.58
N SER A 765 0.22 30.91 -0.41
CA SER A 765 0.52 31.46 0.91
C SER A 765 -0.69 31.72 1.78
N ALA A 766 -1.72 32.36 1.24
CA ALA A 766 -2.92 32.68 2.01
C ALA A 766 -3.65 31.41 2.47
N ILE A 767 -3.63 30.35 1.66
CA ILE A 767 -4.17 29.03 2.01
C ILE A 767 -3.40 28.44 3.18
N LEU A 768 -2.08 28.31 3.05
CA LEU A 768 -1.25 27.72 4.08
C LEU A 768 -1.32 28.53 5.39
N ASP A 769 -1.25 29.86 5.32
CA ASP A 769 -1.29 30.72 6.50
C ASP A 769 -2.65 30.64 7.22
N LYS A 770 -3.76 30.59 6.47
CA LYS A 770 -5.11 30.41 7.03
C LYS A 770 -5.28 29.05 7.68
N GLU A 771 -4.91 27.98 6.97
CA GLU A 771 -5.04 26.61 7.47
C GLU A 771 -4.08 26.32 8.63
N VAL A 772 -2.88 26.90 8.64
CA VAL A 772 -1.95 26.86 9.77
C VAL A 772 -2.55 27.59 10.96
N ALA A 773 -3.11 28.78 10.77
CA ALA A 773 -3.78 29.51 11.84
C ALA A 773 -4.98 28.72 12.42
N GLU A 774 -5.76 28.04 11.58
CA GLU A 774 -6.85 27.16 12.00
C GLU A 774 -6.35 25.90 12.70
N SER A 775 -5.25 25.29 12.23
CA SER A 775 -4.63 24.12 12.86
C SER A 775 -3.98 24.46 14.21
N LEU A 776 -3.35 25.63 14.34
CA LEU A 776 -2.82 26.13 15.62
C LEU A 776 -3.97 26.40 16.60
N LYS A 777 -5.07 27.00 16.15
CA LYS A 777 -6.29 27.16 16.96
C LYS A 777 -6.85 25.82 17.41
N ALA A 778 -6.86 24.80 16.55
CA ALA A 778 -7.33 23.45 16.87
C ALA A 778 -6.34 22.62 17.71
N GLN A 779 -5.05 22.98 17.72
CA GLN A 779 -4.01 22.38 18.59
C GLN A 779 -3.92 23.08 19.94
N THR A 780 -4.45 24.29 20.06
CA THR A 780 -4.76 24.87 21.36
C THR A 780 -5.87 23.99 21.91
N LEU A 781 -5.54 23.15 22.88
CA LEU A 781 -6.53 22.39 23.66
C LEU A 781 -7.73 23.30 23.99
N ASP A 782 -8.94 22.74 24.02
CA ASP A 782 -10.02 23.31 24.82
C ASP A 782 -9.50 23.42 26.27
N ILE A 783 -8.85 24.54 26.58
CA ILE A 783 -8.33 24.84 27.92
C ILE A 783 -9.51 24.95 28.91
N GLU A 784 -10.74 25.11 28.40
CA GLU A 784 -11.97 25.02 29.17
C GLU A 784 -12.19 23.61 29.78
N ASP A 785 -11.71 22.53 29.16
CA ASP A 785 -11.79 21.17 29.72
C ASP A 785 -10.77 20.91 30.85
N LEU A 786 -9.81 21.82 31.07
CA LEU A 786 -8.84 21.76 32.17
C LEU A 786 -9.28 22.55 33.43
N GLY A 787 -10.47 23.15 33.42
CA GLY A 787 -11.08 23.76 34.61
C GLY A 787 -10.49 25.12 35.03
N PHE A 788 -9.68 25.77 34.19
CA PHE A 788 -9.17 27.11 34.45
C PHE A 788 -10.17 28.18 34.01
N ASN A 789 -10.51 29.10 34.90
CA ASN A 789 -11.41 30.20 34.56
C ASN A 789 -10.65 31.28 33.75
N SER A 790 -11.33 31.90 32.79
CA SER A 790 -10.82 32.92 31.86
C SER A 790 -10.01 34.07 32.48
N THR A 791 -10.15 34.30 33.79
CA THR A 791 -9.43 35.34 34.54
C THR A 791 -8.00 34.93 34.90
N GLU A 792 -7.72 33.65 35.14
CA GLU A 792 -6.37 33.14 35.47
C GLU A 792 -5.46 33.06 34.23
N LEU A 793 -6.04 32.91 33.03
CA LEU A 793 -5.32 32.88 31.76
C LEU A 793 -4.70 34.24 31.36
N ASN A 794 -5.33 35.35 31.74
CA ASN A 794 -4.80 36.69 31.43
C ASN A 794 -3.60 37.08 32.31
N ASP A 795 -3.45 36.45 33.48
CA ASP A 795 -2.30 36.67 34.38
C ASP A 795 -1.09 35.79 34.02
N LEU A 796 -1.28 34.71 33.24
CA LEU A 796 -0.22 33.83 32.74
C LEU A 796 0.35 34.24 31.37
N CYS A 797 -0.38 35.08 30.62
CA CYS A 797 0.05 35.59 29.31
C CYS A 797 0.73 36.97 29.37
N ASN A 798 0.78 37.63 30.53
CA ASN A 798 1.64 38.81 30.78
C ASN A 798 2.92 38.38 31.50
#